data_AF-A0A374VEQ4-F1
#
_entry.id   AF-A0A374VEQ4-F1
#
_cell.length_a   1.000
_cell.length_b   1.000
_cell.length_c   1.000
_cell.angle_alpha   90.00
_cell.angle_beta   90.00
_cell.angle_gamma   90.00
#
_symmetry.space_group_name_H-M   'P 1'
#
loop_
_entity.id
_entity.type
_entity.pdbx_description
1 polymer ?
#
loop_
_entity_poly.entity_id
_entity_poly.type
_entity_poly.pdbx_seq_one_letter_code
_entity_poly.pdbx_strand_id
1 'polypeptide(L)'
;MAAQETIVPPYSEDYQIVTNDGAWCWFSDPRAIYVGDNIFGGFVDKQGSIWAFSYAPSTQERQQYKLYERLDYDDHANPSIMVLSDNRLVLFFSAHGGTKNSPMYYRVSKRPADISAWEEVQSINLKMKGNLGICYSNPVQLSSENNRVYLFFRGRDFKPTCVYTDDLKAWSDPINIVCNDSGFGNAGRPYTKITTNHRNKIFFAFTDAHPRDRATNSIYFMMYKDGKLCKADGTVVSDTLGSIMPSLADKVYDATKTFDKAWIWDIAFDREENPVLVYARFSHGNSIHSYWYARWNGKMWENHKITDAAQCFMRNDYNNKNYLETEENYSGGVYLDHENPSVVYTSRPINNVFEIEKWTFVGGDKKWRTEAVTAQSELDNVRPYVVRNYKVGQPSVLWMYNYNYPHFKRYNCAIRINQKAKGFSAEWNKKDVSVVADTVYRWVMKASQHGRENFNQGWRCGVLYSGLYDWADTSGSNVYMDFLHKICSRFSWQLGNRMYNADDYCVGQVYLDMYTKYKKKEMLIPTKARIDWIITNPPLENIDITKGPSDRWWWCDALYMAPSVYTRLYTLTGEKKYLKFVHKEFLACYEHLYDKDERLFFRDAGYFDKRNAEGKKMFWSRGNGWVLGGLVEILKTLPLNDNKFRPFYEQLFREMSERVASLQGDDGYWRSDLLSPSIYPMPETSGTGLFTYAMLYGINAGILNVDVYLPIVKKGWEAMVKAIDTGGKVGWTQLVASKPGSVEKKDNREYSVGEILMIASEIDRYLEKNK
;
A
#
# COMPACT_ATOMS: atom_id res chain seq x y z
N MET A 1 17.89 -26.68 -17.73
CA MET A 1 16.45 -26.52 -17.51
C MET A 1 16.20 -25.04 -17.28
N ALA A 2 15.36 -24.40 -18.11
CA ALA A 2 14.99 -23.01 -17.87
C ALA A 2 14.31 -22.92 -16.50
N ALA A 3 14.79 -22.02 -15.63
CA ALA A 3 14.12 -21.73 -14.38
C ALA A 3 12.67 -21.34 -14.71
N GLN A 4 11.73 -22.10 -14.18
CA GLN A 4 10.31 -21.80 -14.31
C GLN A 4 10.11 -20.47 -13.60
N GLU A 5 10.00 -19.37 -14.36
CA GLU A 5 9.73 -18.05 -13.79
C GLU A 5 8.46 -18.17 -12.94
N THR A 6 8.60 -17.97 -11.64
CA THR A 6 7.47 -17.90 -10.73
C THR A 6 6.60 -16.74 -11.21
N ILE A 7 5.40 -17.04 -11.72
CA ILE A 7 4.43 -16.03 -12.15
C ILE A 7 3.98 -15.27 -10.90
N VAL A 8 4.59 -14.11 -10.66
CA VAL A 8 4.24 -13.22 -9.55
C VAL A 8 2.93 -12.51 -9.91
N PRO A 9 1.85 -12.65 -9.11
CA PRO A 9 0.62 -11.90 -9.32
C PRO A 9 0.86 -10.39 -9.39
N PRO A 10 0.02 -9.62 -10.11
CA PRO A 10 0.11 -8.17 -10.12
C PRO A 10 -0.38 -7.58 -8.79
N TYR A 11 0.40 -7.71 -7.72
CA TYR A 11 0.13 -7.09 -6.42
C TYR A 11 0.01 -5.58 -6.57
N SER A 12 -1.02 -4.98 -5.97
CA SER A 12 -1.20 -3.52 -5.95
C SER A 12 -0.02 -2.80 -5.30
N GLU A 13 0.60 -3.46 -4.32
CA GLU A 13 1.70 -2.98 -3.50
C GLU A 13 3.01 -2.82 -4.28
N ASP A 14 3.10 -3.41 -5.48
CA ASP A 14 4.23 -3.23 -6.41
C ASP A 14 4.09 -2.02 -7.33
N TYR A 15 2.90 -1.41 -7.38
CA TYR A 15 2.60 -0.30 -8.27
C TYR A 15 2.92 1.05 -7.62
N GLN A 16 3.32 2.00 -8.45
CA GLN A 16 3.78 3.31 -8.02
C GLN A 16 2.66 4.10 -7.32
N ILE A 17 3.04 4.80 -6.26
CA ILE A 17 2.15 5.61 -5.45
C ILE A 17 2.26 7.08 -5.89
N VAL A 18 1.13 7.69 -6.25
CA VAL A 18 1.03 9.14 -6.51
C VAL A 18 0.96 9.92 -5.20
N THR A 19 0.12 9.46 -4.27
CA THR A 19 0.04 9.99 -2.90
C THR A 19 -0.30 8.88 -1.90
N ASN A 20 0.19 9.00 -0.68
CA ASN A 20 -0.12 8.09 0.44
C ASN A 20 -1.30 8.56 1.31
N ASP A 21 -1.86 9.75 1.02
CA ASP A 21 -2.96 10.34 1.77
C ASP A 21 -3.85 11.14 0.81
N GLY A 22 -4.71 10.43 0.08
CA GLY A 22 -5.58 11.05 -0.91
C GLY A 22 -6.77 10.17 -1.27
N ALA A 23 -7.92 10.82 -1.43
CA ALA A 23 -9.15 10.22 -1.91
C ALA A 23 -9.83 11.11 -2.96
N TRP A 24 -10.77 10.50 -3.66
CA TRP A 24 -11.70 11.19 -4.57
C TRP A 24 -13.05 10.51 -4.60
N CYS A 25 -14.13 11.28 -4.77
CA CYS A 25 -15.42 10.74 -5.18
C CYS A 25 -15.43 10.47 -6.69
N TRP A 26 -16.49 9.82 -7.21
CA TRP A 26 -16.60 9.55 -8.65
C TRP A 26 -17.39 10.61 -9.44
N PHE A 27 -17.90 11.65 -8.78
CA PHE A 27 -18.72 12.69 -9.41
C PHE A 27 -17.93 13.92 -9.90
N SER A 28 -16.78 14.23 -9.32
CA SER A 28 -15.88 15.28 -9.81
C SER A 28 -14.92 14.70 -10.83
N ASP A 29 -15.02 15.12 -12.09
CA ASP A 29 -14.10 14.75 -13.18
C ASP A 29 -13.80 15.98 -14.07
N PRO A 30 -12.65 16.04 -14.77
CA PRO A 30 -11.55 15.08 -14.74
C PRO A 30 -10.77 15.14 -13.41
N ARG A 31 -10.34 13.98 -12.89
CA ARG A 31 -9.48 13.91 -11.68
C ARG A 31 -8.00 14.02 -12.03
N ALA A 32 -7.62 13.57 -13.22
CA ALA A 32 -6.27 13.67 -13.74
C ALA A 32 -6.25 13.69 -15.28
N ILE A 33 -5.29 14.43 -15.84
CA ILE A 33 -5.09 14.59 -17.28
C ILE A 33 -3.61 14.48 -17.61
N TYR A 34 -3.29 14.03 -18.82
CA TYR A 34 -1.96 14.24 -19.40
C TYR A 34 -1.86 15.64 -19.99
N VAL A 35 -0.73 16.30 -19.72
CA VAL A 35 -0.26 17.49 -20.44
C VAL A 35 1.18 17.24 -20.86
N GLY A 36 1.41 17.10 -22.16
CA GLY A 36 2.66 16.55 -22.68
C GLY A 36 2.82 15.08 -22.29
N ASP A 37 3.92 14.75 -21.61
CA ASP A 37 4.21 13.39 -21.14
C ASP A 37 4.06 13.23 -19.61
N ASN A 38 3.53 14.25 -18.94
CA ASN A 38 3.31 14.26 -17.49
C ASN A 38 1.82 14.23 -17.16
N ILE A 39 1.50 13.59 -16.03
CA ILE A 39 0.16 13.53 -15.48
C ILE A 39 0.00 14.63 -14.45
N PHE A 40 -1.12 15.34 -14.50
CA PHE A 40 -1.53 16.34 -13.52
C PHE A 40 -2.92 16.03 -13.01
N GLY A 41 -3.16 16.25 -11.73
CA GLY A 41 -4.47 16.03 -11.14
C GLY A 41 -4.57 16.59 -9.73
N GLY A 42 -5.59 16.16 -9.00
CA GLY A 42 -5.71 16.52 -7.59
C GLY A 42 -6.51 15.52 -6.76
N PHE A 43 -6.41 15.70 -5.45
CA PHE A 43 -7.06 14.87 -4.45
C PHE A 43 -7.37 15.68 -3.18
N VAL A 44 -8.14 15.09 -2.29
CA VAL A 44 -8.35 15.60 -0.92
C VAL A 44 -7.71 14.62 0.08
N ASP A 45 -6.94 15.15 1.03
CA ASP A 45 -6.34 14.33 2.10
C ASP A 45 -7.35 14.06 3.23
N LYS A 46 -7.03 13.13 4.13
CA LYS A 46 -7.95 12.78 5.23
C LYS A 46 -8.19 13.92 6.25
N GLN A 47 -7.40 15.00 6.21
CA GLN A 47 -7.64 16.22 7.00
C GLN A 47 -8.53 17.23 6.25
N GLY A 48 -8.87 16.96 5.00
CA GLY A 48 -9.70 17.80 4.15
C GLY A 48 -8.96 18.89 3.38
N SER A 49 -7.63 18.82 3.29
CA SER A 49 -6.86 19.76 2.46
C SER A 49 -6.92 19.33 0.99
N ILE A 50 -6.97 20.32 0.10
CA ILE A 50 -7.03 20.12 -1.35
C ILE A 50 -5.62 20.21 -1.92
N TRP A 51 -5.25 19.22 -2.73
CA TRP A 51 -3.92 19.11 -3.30
C TRP A 51 -3.97 19.00 -4.82
N ALA A 52 -3.01 19.64 -5.49
CA ALA A 52 -2.61 19.30 -6.84
C ALA A 52 -1.43 18.32 -6.80
N PHE A 53 -1.34 17.44 -7.79
CA PHE A 53 -0.17 16.57 -7.99
C PHE A 53 0.31 16.61 -9.43
N SER A 54 1.60 16.33 -9.62
CA SER A 54 2.18 15.95 -10.89
C SER A 54 2.92 14.62 -10.77
N TYR A 55 2.93 13.85 -11.86
CA TYR A 55 3.64 12.59 -11.96
C TYR A 55 4.29 12.46 -13.35
N ALA A 56 5.59 12.18 -13.37
CA ALA A 56 6.37 11.98 -14.58
C ALA A 56 6.65 10.48 -14.79
N PRO A 57 5.96 9.77 -15.71
CA PRO A 57 6.12 8.33 -15.89
C PRO A 57 7.54 7.87 -16.23
N SER A 58 8.33 8.67 -16.93
CA SER A 58 9.71 8.34 -17.35
C SER A 58 10.67 8.25 -16.16
N THR A 59 10.56 9.18 -15.21
CA THR A 59 11.43 9.24 -14.02
C THR A 59 10.77 8.59 -12.79
N GLN A 60 9.44 8.48 -12.77
CA GLN A 60 8.59 8.20 -11.60
C GLN A 60 8.64 9.30 -10.53
N GLU A 61 9.13 10.49 -10.89
CA GLU A 61 9.09 11.65 -10.01
C GLU A 61 7.66 12.13 -9.81
N ARG A 62 7.40 12.61 -8.60
CA ARG A 62 6.08 13.02 -8.14
C ARG A 62 6.22 14.28 -7.31
N GLN A 63 5.34 15.24 -7.55
CA GLN A 63 5.26 16.48 -6.79
C GLN A 63 3.83 16.69 -6.31
N GLN A 64 3.67 17.39 -5.19
CA GLN A 64 2.37 17.76 -4.63
C GLN A 64 2.41 19.21 -4.16
N TYR A 65 1.31 19.93 -4.39
CA TYR A 65 1.15 21.31 -3.96
C TYR A 65 -0.20 21.48 -3.25
N LYS A 66 -0.18 22.01 -2.04
CA LYS A 66 -1.40 22.24 -1.27
C LYS A 66 -2.12 23.49 -1.80
N LEU A 67 -3.28 23.30 -2.40
CA LEU A 67 -4.10 24.38 -2.96
C LEU A 67 -4.93 25.08 -1.89
N TYR A 68 -5.43 24.34 -0.90
CA TYR A 68 -6.28 24.85 0.17
C TYR A 68 -6.14 23.98 1.43
N GLU A 69 -6.01 24.59 2.60
CA GLU A 69 -5.86 23.87 3.88
C GLU A 69 -7.24 23.53 4.48
N ARG A 70 -7.48 22.25 4.79
CA ARG A 70 -8.64 21.77 5.58
C ARG A 70 -9.98 22.36 5.14
N LEU A 71 -10.27 22.32 3.84
CA LEU A 71 -11.53 22.78 3.29
C LEU A 71 -12.70 21.98 3.85
N ASP A 72 -12.65 20.66 3.68
CA ASP A 72 -13.67 19.71 4.11
C ASP A 72 -13.09 18.29 4.11
N TYR A 73 -13.24 17.55 5.20
CA TYR A 73 -12.66 16.20 5.40
C TYR A 73 -13.51 15.10 4.72
N ASP A 74 -14.25 15.49 3.69
CA ASP A 74 -15.16 14.69 2.90
C ASP A 74 -14.53 14.43 1.53
N ASP A 75 -14.44 13.18 1.08
CA ASP A 75 -13.75 12.84 -0.18
C ASP A 75 -14.41 13.43 -1.43
N HIS A 76 -15.65 13.90 -1.31
CA HIS A 76 -16.39 14.64 -2.33
C HIS A 76 -15.85 16.06 -2.55
N ALA A 77 -14.96 16.55 -1.67
CA ALA A 77 -14.28 17.82 -1.85
C ALA A 77 -13.10 17.74 -2.84
N ASN A 78 -12.81 16.55 -3.39
CA ASN A 78 -11.73 16.39 -4.34
C ASN A 78 -11.87 17.34 -5.55
N PRO A 79 -10.76 17.93 -6.02
CA PRO A 79 -10.80 18.86 -7.14
C PRO A 79 -11.01 18.13 -8.46
N SER A 80 -11.50 18.86 -9.45
CA SER A 80 -11.38 18.51 -10.88
C SER A 80 -10.37 19.42 -11.56
N ILE A 81 -9.73 18.93 -12.62
CA ILE A 81 -8.66 19.63 -13.35
C ILE A 81 -9.03 19.85 -14.82
N MET A 82 -8.61 20.98 -15.37
CA MET A 82 -8.66 21.28 -16.80
C MET A 82 -7.35 21.96 -17.23
N VAL A 83 -6.94 21.74 -18.47
CA VAL A 83 -5.84 22.47 -19.12
C VAL A 83 -6.42 23.60 -19.96
N LEU A 84 -5.86 24.80 -19.83
CA LEU A 84 -6.21 25.98 -20.63
C LEU A 84 -5.47 25.95 -21.97
N SER A 85 -5.92 26.78 -22.92
CA SER A 85 -5.31 26.87 -24.26
C SER A 85 -3.83 27.31 -24.26
N ASP A 86 -3.38 27.99 -23.19
CA ASP A 86 -1.99 28.36 -22.95
C ASP A 86 -1.20 27.30 -22.14
N ASN A 87 -1.75 26.09 -22.01
CA ASN A 87 -1.22 24.96 -21.24
C ASN A 87 -1.11 25.19 -19.72
N ARG A 88 -1.64 26.29 -19.17
CA ARG A 88 -1.79 26.43 -17.72
C ARG A 88 -2.87 25.49 -17.19
N LEU A 89 -2.75 25.12 -15.93
CA LEU A 89 -3.64 24.20 -15.26
C LEU A 89 -4.63 25.01 -14.43
N VAL A 90 -5.90 24.60 -14.42
CA VAL A 90 -6.90 25.11 -13.48
C VAL A 90 -7.52 23.97 -12.70
N LEU A 91 -7.60 24.10 -11.37
CA LEU A 91 -8.31 23.14 -10.52
C LEU A 91 -9.50 23.82 -9.84
N PHE A 92 -10.66 23.18 -9.93
CA PHE A 92 -11.92 23.62 -9.34
C PHE A 92 -12.31 22.70 -8.18
N PHE A 93 -12.67 23.28 -7.03
CA PHE A 93 -13.01 22.52 -5.83
C PHE A 93 -14.01 23.26 -4.94
N SER A 94 -14.78 22.50 -4.17
CA SER A 94 -15.67 23.02 -3.12
C SER A 94 -15.72 22.02 -1.99
N ALA A 95 -16.24 22.43 -0.83
CA ALA A 95 -16.68 21.47 0.19
C ALA A 95 -17.84 20.61 -0.35
N HIS A 96 -18.20 19.54 0.36
CA HIS A 96 -19.35 18.74 -0.02
C HIS A 96 -20.66 19.45 0.35
N GLY A 97 -21.60 19.54 -0.61
CA GLY A 97 -22.81 20.35 -0.43
C GLY A 97 -23.70 19.94 0.75
N GLY A 98 -23.56 18.70 1.25
CA GLY A 98 -24.28 18.18 2.42
C GLY A 98 -23.54 18.32 3.76
N THR A 99 -22.28 18.77 3.77
CA THR A 99 -21.45 18.94 4.98
C THR A 99 -21.25 20.40 5.32
N LYS A 100 -20.76 21.17 4.35
CA LYS A 100 -20.31 22.54 4.56
C LYS A 100 -20.67 23.38 3.36
N ASN A 101 -21.34 24.49 3.63
CA ASN A 101 -21.62 25.47 2.60
C ASN A 101 -20.33 26.20 2.22
N SER A 102 -19.98 26.16 0.94
CA SER A 102 -18.82 26.86 0.38
C SER A 102 -19.14 27.36 -1.03
N PRO A 103 -18.46 28.43 -1.51
CA PRO A 103 -18.47 28.77 -2.92
C PRO A 103 -17.67 27.73 -3.72
N MET A 104 -17.70 27.84 -5.04
CA MET A 104 -16.77 27.09 -5.90
C MET A 104 -15.45 27.83 -5.90
N TYR A 105 -14.38 27.20 -5.42
CA TYR A 105 -13.04 27.75 -5.49
C TYR A 105 -12.33 27.27 -6.75
N TYR A 106 -11.39 28.07 -7.23
CA TYR A 106 -10.42 27.60 -8.21
C TYR A 106 -9.08 28.31 -8.08
N ARG A 107 -8.04 27.68 -8.64
CA ARG A 107 -6.70 28.28 -8.80
C ARG A 107 -6.18 27.96 -10.18
N VAL A 108 -5.45 28.91 -10.77
CA VAL A 108 -4.75 28.72 -12.04
C VAL A 108 -3.25 28.64 -11.77
N SER A 109 -2.53 27.74 -12.42
CA SER A 109 -1.08 27.67 -12.30
C SER A 109 -0.46 28.94 -12.87
N LYS A 110 0.64 29.43 -12.27
CA LYS A 110 1.35 30.62 -12.80
C LYS A 110 2.09 30.33 -14.10
N ARG A 111 2.39 29.06 -14.37
CA ARG A 111 3.16 28.60 -15.52
C ARG A 111 2.47 27.41 -16.20
N PRO A 112 2.66 27.23 -17.51
CA PRO A 112 2.17 26.06 -18.23
C PRO A 112 2.66 24.76 -17.61
N ALA A 113 1.76 23.78 -17.46
CA ALA A 113 2.07 22.41 -17.01
C ALA A 113 2.98 22.32 -15.75
N ASP A 114 2.77 23.21 -14.77
CA ASP A 114 3.61 23.31 -13.58
C ASP A 114 2.75 23.54 -12.33
N ILE A 115 2.90 22.68 -11.33
CA ILE A 115 2.14 22.75 -10.08
C ILE A 115 2.89 23.43 -8.93
N SER A 116 4.14 23.85 -9.14
CA SER A 116 4.97 24.42 -8.07
C SER A 116 4.60 25.86 -7.72
N ALA A 117 3.79 26.54 -8.55
CA ALA A 117 3.32 27.89 -8.28
C ALA A 117 1.91 28.14 -8.85
N TRP A 118 1.04 28.72 -8.01
CA TRP A 118 -0.36 29.00 -8.31
C TRP A 118 -0.69 30.47 -8.08
N GLU A 119 -1.66 30.98 -8.83
CA GLU A 119 -2.32 32.25 -8.57
C GLU A 119 -3.08 32.21 -7.24
N GLU A 120 -3.56 33.38 -6.78
CA GLU A 120 -4.38 33.46 -5.58
C GLU A 120 -5.69 32.68 -5.75
N VAL A 121 -6.22 32.18 -4.64
CA VAL A 121 -7.51 31.47 -4.66
C VAL A 121 -8.63 32.40 -5.11
N GLN A 122 -9.34 31.99 -6.15
CA GLN A 122 -10.52 32.67 -6.66
C GLN A 122 -11.77 31.92 -6.20
N SER A 123 -12.92 32.61 -6.19
CA SER A 123 -14.19 31.99 -5.79
C SER A 123 -15.36 32.46 -6.64
N ILE A 124 -16.27 31.53 -6.94
CA ILE A 124 -17.54 31.75 -7.62
C ILE A 124 -18.65 31.57 -6.59
N ASN A 125 -19.26 32.68 -6.17
CA ASN A 125 -20.30 32.69 -5.14
C ASN A 125 -21.57 33.36 -5.67
N LEU A 126 -22.22 32.73 -6.64
CA LEU A 126 -23.41 33.25 -7.27
C LEU A 126 -24.67 32.89 -6.48
N LYS A 127 -25.67 33.78 -6.53
CA LYS A 127 -26.99 33.53 -5.97
C LYS A 127 -27.69 32.46 -6.80
N MET A 128 -28.13 31.38 -6.14
CA MET A 128 -28.86 30.29 -6.78
C MET A 128 -29.95 29.75 -5.86
N LYS A 129 -30.92 29.06 -6.44
CA LYS A 129 -32.05 28.48 -5.71
C LYS A 129 -31.58 27.39 -4.73
N GLY A 130 -32.17 27.37 -3.54
CA GLY A 130 -31.88 26.38 -2.50
C GLY A 130 -30.88 26.86 -1.46
N ASN A 131 -30.79 26.12 -0.35
CA ASN A 131 -30.05 26.54 0.86
C ASN A 131 -28.85 25.62 1.19
N LEU A 132 -28.59 24.59 0.38
CA LEU A 132 -27.49 23.66 0.58
C LEU A 132 -26.17 24.25 0.08
N GLY A 133 -25.06 23.53 0.28
CA GLY A 133 -23.81 23.81 -0.42
C GLY A 133 -23.80 23.22 -1.85
N ILE A 134 -22.77 23.56 -2.61
CA ILE A 134 -22.50 22.98 -3.94
C ILE A 134 -21.46 21.86 -3.86
N CYS A 135 -21.32 21.02 -4.88
CA CYS A 135 -20.21 20.05 -5.02
C CYS A 135 -20.15 19.44 -6.42
N TYR A 136 -19.13 18.60 -6.68
CA TYR A 136 -18.96 17.82 -7.92
C TYR A 136 -18.60 18.69 -9.13
N SER A 137 -17.44 19.35 -9.08
CA SER A 137 -16.98 20.17 -10.19
C SER A 137 -16.66 19.33 -11.43
N ASN A 138 -17.17 19.76 -12.59
CA ASN A 138 -16.94 19.16 -13.90
C ASN A 138 -16.68 20.26 -14.95
N PRO A 139 -15.43 20.71 -15.13
CA PRO A 139 -15.08 21.75 -16.10
C PRO A 139 -14.98 21.18 -17.52
N VAL A 140 -15.43 21.98 -18.49
CA VAL A 140 -15.41 21.69 -19.93
C VAL A 140 -15.03 22.95 -20.68
N GLN A 141 -14.22 22.84 -21.73
CA GLN A 141 -13.91 23.96 -22.63
C GLN A 141 -14.29 23.60 -24.07
N LEU A 142 -14.96 24.54 -24.76
CA LEU A 142 -15.37 24.39 -26.16
C LEU A 142 -14.63 25.39 -27.03
N SER A 143 -13.77 24.90 -27.92
CA SER A 143 -12.99 25.76 -28.83
C SER A 143 -13.85 26.48 -29.87
N SER A 144 -14.97 25.88 -30.31
CA SER A 144 -15.90 26.53 -31.25
C SER A 144 -16.67 27.70 -30.65
N GLU A 145 -16.64 27.87 -29.33
CA GLU A 145 -17.30 28.97 -28.61
C GLU A 145 -16.27 29.91 -27.99
N ASN A 146 -15.24 30.28 -28.76
CA ASN A 146 -14.17 31.17 -28.31
C ASN A 146 -13.47 30.67 -27.03
N ASN A 147 -13.24 29.36 -26.94
CA ASN A 147 -12.66 28.71 -25.76
C ASN A 147 -13.45 28.93 -24.46
N ARG A 148 -14.77 29.15 -24.55
CA ARG A 148 -15.66 29.25 -23.39
C ARG A 148 -15.50 28.06 -22.47
N VAL A 149 -15.38 28.36 -21.18
CA VAL A 149 -15.33 27.38 -20.11
C VAL A 149 -16.71 27.25 -19.49
N TYR A 150 -17.23 26.03 -19.48
CA TYR A 150 -18.40 25.62 -18.75
C TYR A 150 -17.98 24.90 -17.48
N LEU A 151 -18.58 25.25 -16.36
CA LEU A 151 -18.38 24.57 -15.08
C LEU A 151 -19.70 24.02 -14.59
N PHE A 152 -19.80 22.69 -14.60
CA PHE A 152 -20.96 21.97 -14.11
C PHE A 152 -20.73 21.47 -12.68
N PHE A 153 -21.79 21.48 -11.87
CA PHE A 153 -21.75 21.05 -10.48
C PHE A 153 -23.16 20.74 -9.97
N ARG A 154 -23.28 20.16 -8.78
CA ARG A 154 -24.55 20.05 -8.05
C ARG A 154 -24.83 21.36 -7.31
N GLY A 155 -25.91 22.03 -7.69
CA GLY A 155 -26.37 23.28 -7.10
C GLY A 155 -27.02 23.13 -5.72
N ARG A 156 -27.39 24.28 -5.13
CA ARG A 156 -27.92 24.37 -3.75
C ARG A 156 -29.33 23.78 -3.56
N ASP A 157 -29.98 23.36 -4.63
CA ASP A 157 -31.28 22.68 -4.68
C ASP A 157 -31.17 21.21 -5.15
N PHE A 158 -29.95 20.65 -5.08
CA PHE A 158 -29.57 19.32 -5.59
C PHE A 158 -29.62 19.14 -7.10
N LYS A 159 -29.96 20.16 -7.89
CA LYS A 159 -29.98 20.01 -9.34
C LYS A 159 -28.58 20.14 -9.92
N PRO A 160 -28.27 19.40 -11.00
CA PRO A 160 -27.15 19.72 -11.86
C PRO A 160 -27.32 21.15 -12.38
N THR A 161 -26.30 21.95 -12.14
CA THR A 161 -26.24 23.39 -12.43
C THR A 161 -24.97 23.65 -13.23
N CYS A 162 -25.03 24.62 -14.12
CA CYS A 162 -23.92 25.09 -14.93
C CYS A 162 -23.73 26.60 -14.74
N VAL A 163 -22.49 27.04 -14.79
CA VAL A 163 -22.09 28.43 -15.06
C VAL A 163 -21.06 28.43 -16.19
N TYR A 164 -20.90 29.51 -16.91
CA TYR A 164 -19.86 29.62 -17.93
C TYR A 164 -19.12 30.95 -17.86
N THR A 165 -17.94 30.99 -18.48
CA THR A 165 -17.05 32.16 -18.51
C THR A 165 -16.18 32.13 -19.76
N ASP A 166 -15.82 33.31 -20.25
CA ASP A 166 -14.91 33.48 -21.39
C ASP A 166 -13.52 33.98 -20.93
N ASP A 167 -13.36 34.35 -19.65
CA ASP A 167 -12.12 34.97 -19.11
C ASP A 167 -11.71 34.48 -17.71
N LEU A 168 -12.45 33.51 -17.14
CA LEU A 168 -12.37 33.00 -15.76
C LEU A 168 -12.68 34.04 -14.66
N LYS A 169 -13.02 35.29 -15.01
CA LYS A 169 -13.29 36.37 -14.06
C LYS A 169 -14.78 36.67 -13.97
N ALA A 170 -15.42 36.87 -15.11
CA ALA A 170 -16.85 37.10 -15.22
C ALA A 170 -17.57 35.76 -15.47
N TRP A 171 -18.53 35.44 -14.61
CA TRP A 171 -19.30 34.19 -14.68
C TRP A 171 -20.76 34.50 -14.99
N SER A 172 -21.38 33.65 -15.83
CA SER A 172 -22.80 33.71 -16.14
C SER A 172 -23.68 33.49 -14.92
N ASP A 173 -24.97 33.84 -15.02
CA ASP A 173 -25.96 33.38 -14.05
C ASP A 173 -26.04 31.83 -14.05
N PRO A 174 -26.37 31.21 -12.89
CA PRO A 174 -26.50 29.76 -12.79
C PRO A 174 -27.68 29.20 -13.58
N ILE A 175 -27.43 28.14 -14.36
CA ILE A 175 -28.42 27.46 -15.20
C ILE A 175 -28.61 26.03 -14.68
N ASN A 176 -29.81 25.67 -14.21
CA ASN A 176 -30.13 24.27 -13.93
C ASN A 176 -30.31 23.53 -15.26
N ILE A 177 -29.63 22.40 -15.44
CA ILE A 177 -29.68 21.64 -16.71
C ILE A 177 -30.66 20.46 -16.66
N VAL A 178 -30.98 19.96 -15.46
CA VAL A 178 -31.97 18.89 -15.26
C VAL A 178 -32.94 19.31 -14.16
N CYS A 179 -34.23 19.24 -14.43
CA CYS A 179 -35.30 19.36 -13.44
C CYS A 179 -35.97 18.00 -13.22
N ASN A 180 -36.90 17.91 -12.28
CA ASN A 180 -37.67 16.67 -12.10
C ASN A 180 -38.84 16.66 -13.10
N ASP A 181 -39.26 15.48 -13.56
CA ASP A 181 -40.56 15.38 -14.25
C ASP A 181 -41.68 15.86 -13.32
N SER A 182 -42.70 16.49 -13.89
CA SER A 182 -43.77 17.17 -13.17
C SER A 182 -44.47 16.29 -12.13
N GLY A 183 -44.53 14.98 -12.35
CA GLY A 183 -45.15 14.00 -11.45
C GLY A 183 -44.37 13.69 -10.17
N PHE A 184 -43.10 14.11 -10.02
CA PHE A 184 -42.25 13.76 -8.87
C PHE A 184 -41.90 14.93 -7.94
N GLY A 185 -42.55 16.10 -8.10
CA GLY A 185 -42.32 17.29 -7.29
C GLY A 185 -40.89 17.83 -7.37
N ASN A 186 -40.47 18.67 -6.41
CA ASN A 186 -39.17 19.37 -6.47
C ASN A 186 -37.99 18.61 -5.80
N ALA A 187 -38.26 17.58 -4.99
CA ALA A 187 -37.27 16.98 -4.08
C ALA A 187 -36.23 16.02 -4.71
N GLY A 188 -36.46 15.54 -5.93
CA GLY A 188 -35.54 14.63 -6.63
C GLY A 188 -34.09 15.13 -6.74
N ARG A 189 -33.13 14.21 -6.71
CA ARG A 189 -31.69 14.50 -6.67
C ARG A 189 -30.97 13.83 -7.85
N PRO A 190 -31.07 14.38 -9.08
CA PRO A 190 -30.42 13.80 -10.24
C PRO A 190 -28.89 13.93 -10.15
N TYR A 191 -28.17 12.87 -10.49
CA TYR A 191 -26.70 12.86 -10.55
C TYR A 191 -26.27 12.84 -12.01
N THR A 192 -25.20 13.56 -12.34
CA THR A 192 -24.70 13.73 -13.72
C THR A 192 -23.26 13.25 -13.88
N LYS A 193 -22.94 12.78 -15.08
CA LYS A 193 -21.60 12.57 -15.61
C LYS A 193 -21.48 13.29 -16.94
N ILE A 194 -20.32 13.86 -17.20
CA ILE A 194 -20.12 14.85 -18.27
C ILE A 194 -18.80 14.53 -18.99
N THR A 195 -18.82 14.62 -20.31
CA THR A 195 -17.61 14.62 -21.14
C THR A 195 -17.80 15.55 -22.35
N THR A 196 -16.75 15.84 -23.10
CA THR A 196 -16.80 16.76 -24.24
C THR A 196 -15.86 16.30 -25.36
N ASN A 197 -16.19 16.68 -26.60
CA ASN A 197 -15.25 16.57 -27.72
C ASN A 197 -14.29 17.78 -27.82
N HIS A 198 -14.32 18.70 -26.84
CA HIS A 198 -13.54 19.94 -26.76
C HIS A 198 -13.73 20.93 -27.93
N ARG A 199 -14.70 20.66 -28.81
CA ARG A 199 -15.03 21.50 -29.97
C ARG A 199 -16.35 22.20 -29.77
N ASN A 200 -17.45 21.45 -29.88
CA ASN A 200 -18.80 21.98 -29.93
C ASN A 200 -19.86 21.08 -29.26
N LYS A 201 -19.45 19.96 -28.65
CA LYS A 201 -20.36 19.02 -27.99
C LYS A 201 -20.01 18.82 -26.52
N ILE A 202 -21.05 18.70 -25.69
CA ILE A 202 -20.97 18.26 -24.30
C ILE A 202 -21.98 17.12 -24.13
N PHE A 203 -21.54 15.98 -23.63
CA PHE A 203 -22.35 14.79 -23.45
C PHE A 203 -22.73 14.66 -21.98
N PHE A 204 -24.01 14.38 -21.72
CA PHE A 204 -24.55 14.25 -20.37
C PHE A 204 -25.18 12.87 -20.19
N ALA A 205 -24.76 12.16 -19.15
CA ALA A 205 -25.48 11.02 -18.62
C ALA A 205 -25.99 11.35 -17.22
N PHE A 206 -27.23 11.00 -16.91
CA PHE A 206 -27.81 11.33 -15.61
C PHE A 206 -28.88 10.37 -15.12
N THR A 207 -29.11 10.40 -13.80
CA THR A 207 -30.24 9.69 -13.17
C THR A 207 -31.42 10.64 -12.96
N ASP A 208 -32.63 10.10 -12.76
CA ASP A 208 -33.79 10.92 -12.38
C ASP A 208 -33.81 11.27 -10.87
N ALA A 209 -33.14 10.49 -10.03
CA ALA A 209 -32.97 10.75 -8.60
C ALA A 209 -31.73 10.07 -7.98
N HIS A 210 -31.66 10.06 -6.65
CA HIS A 210 -30.75 9.22 -5.88
C HIS A 210 -31.35 7.80 -5.78
N PRO A 211 -30.56 6.71 -5.90
CA PRO A 211 -31.07 5.33 -5.80
C PRO A 211 -31.86 5.02 -4.50
N ARG A 212 -31.46 5.57 -3.35
CA ARG A 212 -32.22 5.50 -2.09
C ARG A 212 -33.56 6.25 -2.07
N ASP A 213 -33.72 7.32 -2.87
CA ASP A 213 -34.85 8.24 -2.74
C ASP A 213 -36.10 7.76 -3.50
N ARG A 214 -35.98 6.75 -4.36
CA ARG A 214 -37.08 6.25 -5.20
C ARG A 214 -37.09 4.73 -5.30
N ALA A 215 -38.27 4.17 -5.57
CA ALA A 215 -38.43 2.74 -5.85
C ALA A 215 -37.70 2.31 -7.13
N THR A 216 -37.58 3.22 -8.10
CA THR A 216 -36.86 3.03 -9.37
C THR A 216 -35.94 4.23 -9.60
N ASN A 217 -34.80 4.01 -10.25
CA ASN A 217 -33.87 5.06 -10.66
C ASN A 217 -33.23 4.66 -11.99
N SER A 218 -33.56 5.39 -13.05
CA SER A 218 -33.23 5.10 -14.45
C SER A 218 -31.99 5.88 -14.90
N ILE A 219 -31.44 5.53 -16.07
CA ILE A 219 -30.31 6.25 -16.70
C ILE A 219 -30.81 6.94 -17.96
N TYR A 220 -30.44 8.20 -18.10
CA TYR A 220 -30.80 9.07 -19.22
C TYR A 220 -29.57 9.65 -19.89
N PHE A 221 -29.73 10.03 -21.16
CA PHE A 221 -28.71 10.69 -21.96
C PHE A 221 -29.28 11.90 -22.70
N MET A 222 -28.48 12.98 -22.75
CA MET A 222 -28.65 14.08 -23.69
C MET A 222 -27.27 14.61 -24.09
N MET A 223 -27.19 15.39 -25.16
CA MET A 223 -26.00 16.15 -25.53
C MET A 223 -26.32 17.61 -25.79
N TYR A 224 -25.43 18.50 -25.39
CA TYR A 224 -25.35 19.84 -25.92
C TYR A 224 -24.60 19.80 -27.26
N LYS A 225 -25.12 20.48 -28.27
CA LYS A 225 -24.49 20.67 -29.58
C LYS A 225 -24.91 22.02 -30.16
N ASP A 226 -23.93 22.88 -30.42
CA ASP A 226 -24.12 24.17 -31.12
C ASP A 226 -25.24 25.02 -30.50
N GLY A 227 -25.26 25.17 -29.17
CA GLY A 227 -26.27 25.96 -28.44
C GLY A 227 -27.52 25.20 -27.99
N LYS A 228 -27.77 24.01 -28.54
CA LYS A 228 -29.01 23.23 -28.34
C LYS A 228 -28.77 22.00 -27.50
N LEU A 229 -29.82 21.51 -26.82
CA LEU A 229 -29.84 20.17 -26.22
C LEU A 229 -30.53 19.19 -27.15
N CYS A 230 -29.91 18.04 -27.38
CA CYS A 230 -30.37 17.00 -28.29
C CYS A 230 -30.29 15.60 -27.65
N LYS A 231 -31.06 14.66 -28.22
CA LYS A 231 -30.90 13.21 -28.03
C LYS A 231 -29.71 12.66 -28.82
N ALA A 232 -29.36 11.39 -28.63
CA ALA A 232 -28.26 10.73 -29.34
C ALA A 232 -28.46 10.68 -30.85
N ASP A 233 -29.70 10.62 -31.33
CA ASP A 233 -30.07 10.68 -32.75
C ASP A 233 -30.05 12.10 -33.34
N GLY A 234 -29.77 13.12 -32.52
CA GLY A 234 -29.75 14.52 -32.93
C GLY A 234 -31.08 15.26 -32.77
N THR A 235 -32.16 14.59 -32.35
CA THR A 235 -33.46 15.24 -32.09
C THR A 235 -33.30 16.32 -31.03
N VAL A 236 -33.68 17.56 -31.36
CA VAL A 236 -33.62 18.70 -30.44
C VAL A 236 -34.68 18.56 -29.35
N VAL A 237 -34.27 18.68 -28.10
CA VAL A 237 -35.15 18.68 -26.91
C VAL A 237 -35.22 20.04 -26.22
N SER A 238 -34.26 20.93 -26.51
CA SER A 238 -34.29 22.35 -26.13
C SER A 238 -33.43 23.16 -27.10
N ASP A 239 -33.91 24.33 -27.53
CA ASP A 239 -33.15 25.24 -28.40
C ASP A 239 -32.06 26.03 -27.65
N THR A 240 -32.03 25.93 -26.32
CA THR A 240 -31.03 26.56 -25.46
C THR A 240 -30.49 25.58 -24.43
N LEU A 241 -29.31 25.90 -23.87
CA LEU A 241 -28.82 25.27 -22.65
C LEU A 241 -29.72 25.70 -21.48
N GLY A 242 -30.65 24.81 -21.11
CA GLY A 242 -31.66 25.09 -20.09
C GLY A 242 -32.11 23.83 -19.37
N SER A 243 -33.04 24.00 -18.44
CA SER A 243 -33.50 22.90 -17.60
C SER A 243 -34.48 22.01 -18.33
N ILE A 244 -34.14 20.73 -18.52
CA ILE A 244 -35.05 19.76 -19.13
C ILE A 244 -35.46 18.65 -18.15
N MET A 245 -36.63 18.07 -18.41
CA MET A 245 -37.13 16.90 -17.69
C MET A 245 -36.52 15.61 -18.26
N PRO A 246 -36.18 14.61 -17.43
CA PRO A 246 -35.64 13.33 -17.88
C PRO A 246 -36.49 12.63 -18.94
N SER A 247 -37.82 12.74 -18.88
CA SER A 247 -38.74 12.17 -19.88
C SER A 247 -38.56 12.72 -21.31
N LEU A 248 -37.92 13.89 -21.47
CA LEU A 248 -37.61 14.48 -22.78
C LEU A 248 -36.30 13.93 -23.36
N ALA A 249 -35.41 13.39 -22.52
CA ALA A 249 -34.11 12.85 -22.91
C ALA A 249 -34.20 11.39 -23.36
N ASP A 250 -33.08 10.83 -23.84
CA ASP A 250 -33.03 9.39 -24.14
C ASP A 250 -33.04 8.59 -22.84
N LYS A 251 -33.97 7.64 -22.73
CA LYS A 251 -33.97 6.68 -21.62
C LYS A 251 -33.05 5.50 -21.96
N VAL A 252 -31.80 5.57 -21.54
CA VAL A 252 -30.76 4.55 -21.79
C VAL A 252 -31.06 3.24 -21.06
N TYR A 253 -31.55 3.34 -19.83
CA TYR A 253 -31.96 2.20 -19.01
C TYR A 253 -33.24 2.54 -18.24
N ASP A 254 -34.22 1.66 -18.32
CA ASP A 254 -35.54 1.83 -17.69
C ASP A 254 -35.70 0.94 -16.45
N ALA A 255 -35.45 1.51 -15.28
CA ALA A 255 -35.58 0.80 -14.01
C ALA A 255 -37.04 0.43 -13.66
N THR A 256 -38.04 1.01 -14.35
CA THR A 256 -39.45 0.65 -14.12
C THR A 256 -39.82 -0.73 -14.68
N LYS A 257 -39.00 -1.27 -15.59
CA LYS A 257 -39.19 -2.60 -16.19
C LYS A 257 -38.57 -3.73 -15.38
N THR A 258 -37.57 -3.41 -14.56
CA THR A 258 -36.72 -4.39 -13.86
C THR A 258 -36.79 -4.25 -12.34
N PHE A 259 -37.14 -3.07 -11.82
CA PHE A 259 -37.03 -2.66 -10.41
C PHE A 259 -35.61 -2.64 -9.83
N ASP A 260 -34.61 -2.89 -10.68
CA ASP A 260 -33.21 -2.69 -10.36
C ASP A 260 -32.85 -1.21 -10.55
N LYS A 261 -32.57 -0.53 -9.44
CA LYS A 261 -32.19 0.89 -9.45
C LYS A 261 -30.80 1.04 -10.05
N ALA A 262 -30.53 2.13 -10.76
CA ALA A 262 -29.22 2.37 -11.35
C ALA A 262 -28.56 3.66 -10.81
N TRP A 263 -27.23 3.74 -10.88
CA TRP A 263 -26.48 4.98 -10.66
C TRP A 263 -25.42 5.14 -11.74
N ILE A 264 -25.40 6.31 -12.38
CA ILE A 264 -24.42 6.63 -13.41
C ILE A 264 -23.00 6.72 -12.82
N TRP A 265 -22.02 6.15 -13.53
CA TRP A 265 -20.61 6.14 -13.11
C TRP A 265 -19.71 6.93 -14.07
N ASP A 266 -19.86 6.76 -15.38
CA ASP A 266 -19.06 7.48 -16.37
C ASP A 266 -19.72 7.53 -17.76
N ILE A 267 -19.26 8.48 -18.59
CA ILE A 267 -19.69 8.66 -19.99
C ILE A 267 -18.49 9.03 -20.87
N ALA A 268 -18.35 8.36 -22.01
CA ALA A 268 -17.40 8.62 -23.08
C ALA A 268 -18.12 8.63 -24.44
N PHE A 269 -17.38 8.73 -25.53
CA PHE A 269 -17.91 8.61 -26.90
C PHE A 269 -16.90 7.92 -27.81
N ASP A 270 -17.39 7.14 -28.78
CA ASP A 270 -16.54 6.46 -29.77
C ASP A 270 -15.98 7.42 -30.84
N ARG A 271 -15.27 6.89 -31.84
CA ARG A 271 -14.63 7.69 -32.89
C ARG A 271 -15.65 8.45 -33.75
N GLU A 272 -16.85 7.91 -33.86
CA GLU A 272 -17.99 8.48 -34.57
C GLU A 272 -18.79 9.45 -33.67
N GLU A 273 -18.30 9.72 -32.46
CA GLU A 273 -18.95 10.52 -31.41
C GLU A 273 -20.29 9.95 -30.94
N ASN A 274 -20.51 8.63 -31.06
CA ASN A 274 -21.64 7.97 -30.42
C ASN A 274 -21.37 7.81 -28.93
N PRO A 275 -22.35 8.11 -28.06
CA PRO A 275 -22.16 8.04 -26.62
C PRO A 275 -22.07 6.60 -26.10
N VAL A 276 -21.19 6.42 -25.12
CA VAL A 276 -20.95 5.18 -24.38
C VAL A 276 -20.97 5.46 -22.88
N LEU A 277 -21.74 4.71 -22.12
CA LEU A 277 -21.97 4.93 -20.70
C LEU A 277 -21.61 3.67 -19.90
N VAL A 278 -21.15 3.87 -18.68
CA VAL A 278 -21.10 2.81 -17.66
C VAL A 278 -21.82 3.23 -16.39
N TYR A 279 -22.52 2.27 -15.80
CA TYR A 279 -23.34 2.50 -14.61
C TYR A 279 -23.44 1.24 -13.75
N ALA A 280 -23.79 1.43 -12.49
CA ALA A 280 -24.07 0.35 -11.56
C ALA A 280 -25.59 0.12 -11.49
N ARG A 281 -26.01 -1.13 -11.30
CA ARG A 281 -27.40 -1.49 -10.92
C ARG A 281 -27.42 -2.15 -9.54
N PHE A 282 -28.50 -1.95 -8.81
CA PHE A 282 -28.70 -2.45 -7.44
C PHE A 282 -30.01 -3.25 -7.37
N SER A 283 -29.88 -4.54 -7.06
CA SER A 283 -31.04 -5.43 -6.89
C SER A 283 -31.73 -5.19 -5.55
N HIS A 284 -33.05 -5.04 -5.53
CA HIS A 284 -33.84 -4.70 -4.34
C HIS A 284 -33.81 -5.78 -3.24
N GLY A 285 -33.47 -7.03 -3.57
CA GLY A 285 -33.55 -8.18 -2.65
C GLY A 285 -32.27 -8.52 -1.88
N ASN A 286 -31.08 -8.22 -2.43
CA ASN A 286 -29.80 -8.74 -1.90
C ASN A 286 -28.70 -7.67 -1.74
N SER A 287 -29.00 -6.40 -2.03
CA SER A 287 -28.02 -5.30 -2.13
C SER A 287 -26.82 -5.63 -3.04
N ILE A 288 -27.03 -6.52 -4.02
CA ILE A 288 -26.01 -6.89 -5.01
C ILE A 288 -25.95 -5.82 -6.08
N HIS A 289 -24.72 -5.40 -6.37
CA HIS A 289 -24.32 -4.46 -7.38
C HIS A 289 -23.90 -5.22 -8.63
N SER A 290 -24.18 -4.67 -9.79
CA SER A 290 -23.62 -5.15 -11.07
C SER A 290 -23.22 -3.97 -11.94
N TYR A 291 -22.16 -4.14 -12.74
CA TYR A 291 -21.70 -3.13 -13.67
C TYR A 291 -22.23 -3.37 -15.07
N TRP A 292 -22.65 -2.29 -15.71
CA TRP A 292 -23.28 -2.31 -17.02
C TRP A 292 -22.61 -1.31 -17.95
N TYR A 293 -22.54 -1.71 -19.20
CA TYR A 293 -22.04 -0.95 -20.33
C TYR A 293 -23.21 -0.67 -21.27
N ALA A 294 -23.42 0.59 -21.63
CA ALA A 294 -24.41 0.98 -22.63
C ALA A 294 -23.75 1.76 -23.76
N ARG A 295 -24.17 1.50 -24.99
CA ARG A 295 -23.69 2.21 -26.18
C ARG A 295 -24.84 2.54 -27.11
N TRP A 296 -24.75 3.70 -27.75
CA TRP A 296 -25.59 4.03 -28.88
C TRP A 296 -24.98 3.44 -30.15
N ASN A 297 -25.72 2.59 -30.86
CA ASN A 297 -25.22 1.95 -32.09
C ASN A 297 -25.58 2.73 -33.38
N GLY A 298 -26.03 3.99 -33.24
CA GLY A 298 -26.57 4.80 -34.34
C GLY A 298 -28.10 4.71 -34.49
N LYS A 299 -28.76 3.73 -33.86
CA LYS A 299 -30.22 3.51 -33.96
C LYS A 299 -30.91 3.32 -32.61
N MET A 300 -30.26 2.64 -31.67
CA MET A 300 -30.82 2.33 -30.36
C MET A 300 -29.73 2.17 -29.31
N TRP A 301 -30.14 2.24 -28.04
CA TRP A 301 -29.31 1.95 -26.90
C TRP A 301 -29.18 0.45 -26.66
N GLU A 302 -27.95 -0.07 -26.73
CA GLU A 302 -27.61 -1.44 -26.38
C GLU A 302 -27.06 -1.49 -24.97
N ASN A 303 -27.53 -2.42 -24.14
CA ASN A 303 -27.10 -2.56 -22.75
C ASN A 303 -26.50 -3.96 -22.53
N HIS A 304 -25.29 -4.00 -21.99
CA HIS A 304 -24.50 -5.21 -21.77
C HIS A 304 -24.04 -5.27 -20.31
N LYS A 305 -24.37 -6.35 -19.60
CA LYS A 305 -23.78 -6.61 -18.28
C LYS A 305 -22.28 -6.87 -18.47
N ILE A 306 -21.45 -6.21 -17.67
CA ILE A 306 -19.99 -6.43 -17.61
C ILE A 306 -19.73 -7.59 -16.65
N THR A 307 -20.10 -7.39 -15.38
CA THR A 307 -19.87 -8.34 -14.29
C THR A 307 -20.79 -8.02 -13.11
N ASP A 308 -20.98 -8.99 -12.22
CA ASP A 308 -21.41 -8.72 -10.86
C ASP A 308 -20.28 -8.04 -10.07
N ALA A 309 -20.67 -7.12 -9.20
CA ALA A 309 -19.78 -6.23 -8.44
C ALA A 309 -19.89 -6.43 -6.91
N ALA A 310 -20.66 -7.44 -6.48
CA ALA A 310 -20.97 -7.75 -5.07
C ALA A 310 -21.66 -6.59 -4.34
N GLN A 311 -21.33 -6.31 -3.08
CA GLN A 311 -21.99 -5.27 -2.26
C GLN A 311 -21.13 -4.00 -2.17
N CYS A 312 -21.54 -3.07 -1.30
CA CYS A 312 -20.79 -1.86 -0.96
C CYS A 312 -19.32 -2.16 -0.59
N PHE A 313 -18.38 -1.31 -1.03
CA PHE A 313 -16.96 -1.49 -0.72
C PHE A 313 -16.54 -0.92 0.64
N MET A 314 -17.38 -0.07 1.26
CA MET A 314 -17.08 0.50 2.57
C MET A 314 -17.00 -0.62 3.61
N ARG A 315 -16.05 -0.48 4.55
CA ARG A 315 -15.86 -1.45 5.62
C ARG A 315 -15.60 -0.71 6.92
N ASN A 316 -16.57 -0.75 7.83
CA ASN A 316 -16.37 -0.24 9.19
C ASN A 316 -15.47 -1.12 10.05
N ASP A 317 -15.55 -2.43 9.85
CA ASP A 317 -14.66 -3.43 10.41
C ASP A 317 -14.35 -4.47 9.32
N TYR A 318 -13.09 -4.58 8.93
CA TYR A 318 -12.64 -5.58 7.96
C TYR A 318 -12.89 -7.02 8.44
N ASN A 319 -13.12 -7.22 9.74
CA ASN A 319 -13.34 -8.50 10.39
C ASN A 319 -14.80 -8.75 10.82
N ASN A 320 -15.70 -7.76 10.75
CA ASN A 320 -17.10 -7.91 11.18
C ASN A 320 -18.09 -7.44 10.11
N LYS A 321 -18.71 -8.41 9.45
CA LYS A 321 -19.62 -8.24 8.29
C LYS A 321 -21.07 -7.90 8.66
N ASN A 322 -21.40 -7.77 9.95
CA ASN A 322 -22.78 -7.56 10.41
C ASN A 322 -23.14 -6.07 10.62
N TYR A 323 -22.24 -5.14 10.27
CA TYR A 323 -22.51 -3.71 10.40
C TYR A 323 -23.26 -3.18 9.17
N LEU A 324 -24.35 -2.45 9.39
CA LEU A 324 -25.12 -1.80 8.32
C LEU A 324 -24.30 -0.63 7.74
N GLU A 325 -23.89 -0.78 6.49
CA GLU A 325 -23.18 0.27 5.74
C GLU A 325 -24.13 1.43 5.37
N THR A 326 -23.77 2.66 5.72
CA THR A 326 -24.65 3.84 5.59
C THR A 326 -24.89 4.28 4.13
N GLU A 327 -24.00 3.89 3.23
CA GLU A 327 -24.06 4.16 1.78
C GLU A 327 -24.04 2.85 0.99
N GLU A 328 -25.08 2.03 1.17
CA GLU A 328 -25.22 0.70 0.56
C GLU A 328 -25.06 0.63 -0.97
N ASN A 329 -25.17 1.77 -1.67
CA ASN A 329 -25.03 1.87 -3.13
C ASN A 329 -23.61 2.24 -3.59
N TYR A 330 -22.62 2.33 -2.68
CA TYR A 330 -21.23 2.66 -3.04
C TYR A 330 -20.51 1.42 -3.56
N SER A 331 -20.58 1.18 -4.87
CA SER A 331 -19.84 0.11 -5.53
C SER A 331 -18.33 0.39 -5.55
N GLY A 332 -17.52 -0.66 -5.70
CA GLY A 332 -16.06 -0.53 -5.84
C GLY A 332 -15.66 0.36 -7.02
N GLY A 333 -16.41 0.32 -8.12
CA GLY A 333 -16.38 1.27 -9.23
C GLY A 333 -16.23 0.68 -10.62
N VAL A 334 -16.69 1.42 -11.61
CA VAL A 334 -16.58 1.12 -13.04
C VAL A 334 -16.28 2.41 -13.80
N TYR A 335 -15.35 2.36 -14.75
CA TYR A 335 -14.87 3.56 -15.43
C TYR A 335 -14.49 3.27 -16.90
N LEU A 336 -14.84 4.17 -17.82
CA LEU A 336 -14.52 4.00 -19.24
C LEU A 336 -13.09 4.45 -19.52
N ASP A 337 -12.45 3.82 -20.49
CA ASP A 337 -11.33 4.43 -21.18
C ASP A 337 -11.87 5.43 -22.22
N HIS A 338 -11.56 6.71 -22.05
CA HIS A 338 -12.08 7.78 -22.92
C HIS A 338 -11.36 7.84 -24.27
N GLU A 339 -10.15 7.27 -24.37
CA GLU A 339 -9.41 7.14 -25.63
C GLU A 339 -9.83 5.89 -26.41
N ASN A 340 -10.41 4.90 -25.71
CA ASN A 340 -11.00 3.70 -26.29
C ASN A 340 -12.19 3.18 -25.48
N PRO A 341 -13.42 3.67 -25.73
CA PRO A 341 -14.61 3.28 -24.97
C PRO A 341 -15.07 1.82 -25.14
N SER A 342 -14.33 0.98 -25.87
CA SER A 342 -14.50 -0.48 -25.80
C SER A 342 -13.80 -1.09 -24.58
N VAL A 343 -12.97 -0.32 -23.87
CA VAL A 343 -12.27 -0.75 -22.66
C VAL A 343 -12.93 -0.10 -21.44
N VAL A 344 -13.14 -0.93 -20.42
CA VAL A 344 -13.71 -0.54 -19.12
C VAL A 344 -12.84 -1.08 -18.01
N TYR A 345 -12.61 -0.29 -16.97
CA TYR A 345 -11.95 -0.73 -15.75
C TYR A 345 -12.97 -0.91 -14.64
N THR A 346 -12.97 -2.06 -13.99
CA THR A 346 -13.88 -2.38 -12.88
C THR A 346 -13.13 -2.66 -11.61
N SER A 347 -13.74 -2.35 -10.47
CA SER A 347 -13.33 -2.77 -9.15
C SER A 347 -14.40 -3.68 -8.54
N ARG A 348 -14.09 -4.96 -8.34
CA ARG A 348 -15.00 -5.94 -7.71
C ARG A 348 -14.23 -6.86 -6.76
N PRO A 349 -14.88 -7.48 -5.77
CA PRO A 349 -14.16 -8.36 -4.86
C PRO A 349 -13.76 -9.68 -5.52
N ILE A 350 -12.49 -10.05 -5.37
CA ILE A 350 -11.91 -11.35 -5.68
C ILE A 350 -11.28 -11.84 -4.38
N ASN A 351 -11.72 -13.00 -3.87
CA ASN A 351 -11.28 -13.51 -2.56
C ASN A 351 -11.38 -12.48 -1.42
N ASN A 352 -12.50 -11.74 -1.38
CA ASN A 352 -12.80 -10.73 -0.35
C ASN A 352 -11.91 -9.47 -0.37
N VAL A 353 -11.14 -9.25 -1.44
CA VAL A 353 -10.39 -8.01 -1.71
C VAL A 353 -10.91 -7.38 -3.00
N PHE A 354 -11.23 -6.10 -3.01
CA PHE A 354 -11.57 -5.39 -4.25
C PHE A 354 -10.33 -5.26 -5.13
N GLU A 355 -10.42 -5.79 -6.35
CA GLU A 355 -9.34 -5.80 -7.33
C GLU A 355 -9.75 -5.07 -8.60
N ILE A 356 -8.77 -4.47 -9.28
CA ILE A 356 -8.96 -3.78 -10.55
C ILE A 356 -8.79 -4.78 -11.70
N GLU A 357 -9.76 -4.80 -12.58
CA GLU A 357 -9.75 -5.58 -13.82
C GLU A 357 -10.00 -4.68 -15.01
N LYS A 358 -9.34 -5.00 -16.13
CA LYS A 358 -9.58 -4.40 -17.43
C LYS A 358 -10.49 -5.34 -18.24
N TRP A 359 -11.58 -4.79 -18.73
CA TRP A 359 -12.59 -5.47 -19.53
C TRP A 359 -12.63 -4.85 -20.92
N THR A 360 -12.38 -5.66 -21.95
CA THR A 360 -12.46 -5.24 -23.35
C THR A 360 -13.72 -5.82 -23.97
N PHE A 361 -14.61 -4.97 -24.46
CA PHE A 361 -15.78 -5.35 -25.22
C PHE A 361 -15.35 -5.86 -26.60
N VAL A 362 -15.73 -7.10 -26.92
CA VAL A 362 -15.39 -7.75 -28.20
C VAL A 362 -16.62 -8.17 -29.01
N GLY A 363 -17.83 -7.98 -28.48
CA GLY A 363 -19.09 -8.39 -29.12
C GLY A 363 -19.30 -9.91 -29.17
N GLY A 364 -20.25 -10.36 -29.99
CA GLY A 364 -20.56 -11.79 -30.18
C GLY A 364 -21.05 -12.52 -28.92
N ASP A 365 -20.85 -13.85 -28.88
CA ASP A 365 -21.28 -14.73 -27.79
C ASP A 365 -20.47 -14.51 -26.50
N LYS A 366 -19.16 -14.28 -26.63
CA LYS A 366 -18.27 -13.89 -25.52
C LYS A 366 -18.06 -12.39 -25.53
N LYS A 367 -19.03 -11.65 -25.00
CA LYS A 367 -19.05 -10.17 -25.05
C LYS A 367 -17.79 -9.49 -24.50
N TRP A 368 -17.05 -10.12 -23.58
CA TRP A 368 -15.94 -9.53 -22.86
C TRP A 368 -14.68 -10.39 -22.84
N ARG A 369 -13.52 -9.72 -22.92
CA ARG A 369 -12.20 -10.26 -22.54
C ARG A 369 -11.71 -9.53 -21.30
N THR A 370 -11.18 -10.27 -20.31
CA THR A 370 -10.79 -9.72 -19.01
C THR A 370 -9.30 -9.96 -18.72
N GLU A 371 -8.64 -8.95 -18.17
CA GLU A 371 -7.24 -8.96 -17.74
C GLU A 371 -7.16 -8.38 -16.32
N ALA A 372 -6.45 -9.05 -15.40
CA ALA A 372 -6.22 -8.51 -14.06
C ALA A 372 -5.22 -7.34 -14.13
N VAL A 373 -5.60 -6.19 -13.57
CA VAL A 373 -4.67 -5.07 -13.33
C VAL A 373 -4.04 -5.22 -11.96
N THR A 374 -4.84 -5.62 -10.96
CA THR A 374 -4.37 -6.03 -9.64
C THR A 374 -4.90 -7.42 -9.29
N ALA A 375 -4.13 -8.20 -8.52
CA ALA A 375 -4.58 -9.49 -8.00
C ALA A 375 -3.79 -9.89 -6.76
N GLN A 376 -4.48 -10.53 -5.80
CA GLN A 376 -3.93 -10.96 -4.52
C GLN A 376 -3.33 -9.81 -3.70
N SER A 377 -3.88 -8.61 -3.88
CA SER A 377 -3.51 -7.43 -3.09
C SER A 377 -3.85 -7.66 -1.62
N GLU A 378 -3.16 -6.96 -0.72
CA GLU A 378 -3.45 -7.03 0.71
C GLU A 378 -4.75 -6.31 1.06
N LEU A 379 -5.03 -5.21 0.35
CA LEU A 379 -6.14 -4.31 0.64
C LEU A 379 -6.93 -3.94 -0.61
N ASP A 380 -8.12 -3.38 -0.36
CA ASP A 380 -9.08 -3.03 -1.40
C ASP A 380 -8.53 -1.94 -2.34
N ASN A 381 -8.65 -2.22 -3.64
CA ASN A 381 -8.39 -1.32 -4.75
C ASN A 381 -9.72 -0.89 -5.34
N VAL A 382 -10.06 0.40 -5.24
CA VAL A 382 -11.38 0.91 -5.62
C VAL A 382 -11.28 2.19 -6.45
N ARG A 383 -12.41 2.58 -7.05
CA ARG A 383 -12.62 3.79 -7.85
C ARG A 383 -11.53 3.98 -8.90
N PRO A 384 -11.40 3.04 -9.86
CA PRO A 384 -10.49 3.22 -10.97
C PRO A 384 -10.84 4.49 -11.75
N TYR A 385 -9.82 5.13 -12.31
CA TYR A 385 -9.93 6.34 -13.10
C TYR A 385 -8.92 6.27 -14.24
N VAL A 386 -9.39 6.43 -15.48
CA VAL A 386 -8.51 6.49 -16.66
C VAL A 386 -8.11 7.95 -16.90
N VAL A 387 -6.81 8.22 -16.85
CA VAL A 387 -6.21 9.54 -17.06
C VAL A 387 -6.53 10.01 -18.47
N ARG A 388 -7.11 11.21 -18.62
CA ARG A 388 -7.47 11.74 -19.95
C ARG A 388 -6.22 12.09 -20.77
N ASN A 389 -6.36 12.05 -22.10
CA ASN A 389 -5.35 12.47 -23.06
C ASN A 389 -4.06 11.64 -23.02
N TYR A 390 -4.11 10.42 -22.48
CA TYR A 390 -2.96 9.53 -22.46
C TYR A 390 -2.70 8.97 -23.88
N LYS A 391 -1.43 8.67 -24.17
CA LYS A 391 -1.03 8.00 -25.41
C LYS A 391 -0.84 6.51 -25.14
N VAL A 392 -1.17 5.68 -26.13
CA VAL A 392 -0.96 4.22 -26.07
C VAL A 392 0.47 3.90 -25.61
N GLY A 393 0.60 3.04 -24.61
CA GLY A 393 1.87 2.65 -23.99
C GLY A 393 2.23 3.44 -22.73
N GLN A 394 1.57 4.57 -22.44
CA GLN A 394 1.71 5.28 -21.17
C GLN A 394 0.89 4.62 -20.05
N PRO A 395 1.31 4.73 -18.77
CA PRO A 395 0.45 4.41 -17.64
C PRO A 395 -0.80 5.27 -17.67
N SER A 396 -1.97 4.65 -17.58
CA SER A 396 -3.24 5.29 -17.89
C SER A 396 -4.30 5.13 -16.80
N VAL A 397 -4.07 4.28 -15.80
CA VAL A 397 -5.10 3.94 -14.80
C VAL A 397 -4.62 4.29 -13.40
N LEU A 398 -5.38 5.15 -12.73
CA LEU A 398 -5.25 5.45 -11.32
C LEU A 398 -6.34 4.73 -10.52
N TRP A 399 -6.07 4.42 -9.25
CA TRP A 399 -7.09 3.91 -8.33
C TRP A 399 -6.78 4.28 -6.88
N MET A 400 -7.80 4.22 -6.03
CA MET A 400 -7.63 4.34 -4.59
C MET A 400 -7.25 2.98 -3.99
N TYR A 401 -6.19 2.97 -3.19
CA TYR A 401 -5.77 1.84 -2.37
C TYR A 401 -6.13 2.12 -0.91
N ASN A 402 -7.08 1.37 -0.36
CA ASN A 402 -7.69 1.68 0.93
C ASN A 402 -6.89 1.09 2.10
N TYR A 403 -6.13 1.92 2.82
CA TYR A 403 -5.62 1.49 4.14
C TYR A 403 -6.78 1.29 5.12
N ASN A 404 -7.73 2.23 5.11
CA ASN A 404 -8.98 2.18 5.87
C ASN A 404 -10.04 3.09 5.21
N TYR A 405 -11.27 2.60 5.01
CA TYR A 405 -12.37 3.40 4.44
C TYR A 405 -13.71 3.00 5.08
N PRO A 406 -13.99 3.43 6.31
CA PRO A 406 -15.30 3.25 6.94
C PRO A 406 -16.37 4.18 6.37
N HIS A 407 -16.00 5.37 5.90
CA HIS A 407 -16.95 6.36 5.41
C HIS A 407 -16.28 7.41 4.51
N PHE A 408 -17.02 8.06 3.63
CA PHE A 408 -16.51 9.17 2.80
C PHE A 408 -16.05 10.41 3.58
N LYS A 409 -16.27 10.44 4.90
CA LYS A 409 -15.76 11.47 5.85
C LYS A 409 -14.70 10.95 6.81
N ARG A 410 -14.30 9.69 6.64
CA ARG A 410 -13.31 9.03 7.49
C ARG A 410 -12.63 7.97 6.64
N TYR A 411 -11.50 8.33 6.08
CA TYR A 411 -10.74 7.47 5.20
C TYR A 411 -9.24 7.66 5.40
N ASN A 412 -8.47 6.69 4.94
CA ASN A 412 -7.03 6.72 4.84
C ASN A 412 -6.68 5.90 3.60
N CYS A 413 -6.34 6.58 2.52
CA CYS A 413 -6.18 5.97 1.20
C CYS A 413 -4.91 6.48 0.55
N ALA A 414 -4.30 5.63 -0.27
CA ALA A 414 -3.32 6.06 -1.25
C ALA A 414 -3.98 6.15 -2.63
N ILE A 415 -3.37 6.90 -3.54
CA ILE A 415 -3.67 6.85 -4.97
C ILE A 415 -2.48 6.18 -5.66
N ARG A 416 -2.74 5.12 -6.43
CA ARG A 416 -1.74 4.36 -7.18
C ARG A 416 -1.97 4.48 -8.68
N ILE A 417 -0.93 4.18 -9.46
CA ILE A 417 -0.97 4.16 -10.94
C ILE A 417 -0.51 2.81 -11.48
N ASN A 418 -1.00 2.37 -12.64
CA ASN A 418 -0.65 1.10 -13.28
C ASN A 418 0.76 1.06 -13.90
N GLN A 419 1.76 1.56 -13.16
CA GLN A 419 3.17 1.44 -13.45
C GLN A 419 3.89 0.80 -12.26
N LYS A 420 4.68 -0.26 -12.50
CA LYS A 420 5.48 -0.88 -11.44
C LYS A 420 6.50 0.13 -10.90
N ALA A 421 6.61 0.21 -9.58
CA ALA A 421 7.57 1.09 -8.93
C ALA A 421 9.01 0.64 -9.22
N LYS A 422 9.93 1.60 -9.35
CA LYS A 422 11.38 1.30 -9.46
C LYS A 422 11.96 0.63 -8.20
N GLY A 423 11.23 0.67 -7.07
CA GLY A 423 11.73 0.23 -5.77
C GLY A 423 12.55 1.32 -5.07
N PHE A 424 13.20 0.95 -3.97
CA PHE A 424 14.09 1.85 -3.25
C PHE A 424 15.53 1.75 -3.79
N SER A 425 16.28 2.85 -3.67
CA SER A 425 17.73 2.83 -3.91
C SER A 425 18.42 1.99 -2.82
N ALA A 426 19.32 1.11 -3.24
CA ALA A 426 20.18 0.34 -2.34
C ALA A 426 21.56 0.97 -2.14
N GLU A 427 21.78 2.19 -2.67
CA GLU A 427 23.05 2.89 -2.57
C GLU A 427 23.46 3.13 -1.10
N TRP A 428 24.76 2.97 -0.84
CA TRP A 428 25.33 3.13 0.49
C TRP A 428 25.61 4.61 0.78
N ASN A 429 24.54 5.37 0.94
CA ASN A 429 24.58 6.74 1.43
C ASN A 429 23.49 6.95 2.49
N LYS A 430 23.71 7.89 3.41
CA LYS A 430 22.82 8.11 4.56
C LYS A 430 21.37 8.38 4.13
N LYS A 431 21.16 9.10 3.03
CA LYS A 431 19.83 9.45 2.53
C LYS A 431 19.06 8.19 2.10
N ASP A 432 19.63 7.36 1.25
CA ASP A 432 18.93 6.21 0.68
C ASP A 432 18.71 5.10 1.73
N VAL A 433 19.70 4.86 2.59
CA VAL A 433 19.57 3.92 3.73
C VAL A 433 18.47 4.38 4.69
N SER A 434 18.43 5.67 5.05
CA SER A 434 17.37 6.20 5.91
C SER A 434 15.99 6.10 5.26
N VAL A 435 15.88 6.34 3.95
CA VAL A 435 14.59 6.20 3.23
C VAL A 435 14.07 4.76 3.33
N VAL A 436 14.93 3.76 3.13
CA VAL A 436 14.56 2.34 3.27
C VAL A 436 14.11 2.06 4.71
N ALA A 437 14.96 2.32 5.68
CA ALA A 437 14.72 1.94 7.07
C ALA A 437 13.51 2.67 7.69
N ASP A 438 13.36 3.97 7.42
CA ASP A 438 12.20 4.74 7.88
C ASP A 438 10.90 4.27 7.26
N THR A 439 10.93 3.81 6.01
CA THR A 439 9.72 3.31 5.34
C THR A 439 9.29 1.97 5.93
N VAL A 440 10.24 1.06 6.19
CA VAL A 440 9.99 -0.20 6.90
C VAL A 440 9.51 0.04 8.33
N TYR A 441 10.15 0.94 9.08
CA TYR A 441 9.75 1.26 10.46
C TYR A 441 8.30 1.81 10.50
N ARG A 442 7.99 2.75 9.60
CA ARG A 442 6.64 3.31 9.51
C ARG A 442 5.60 2.29 9.05
N TRP A 443 5.98 1.28 8.27
CA TRP A 443 5.10 0.17 7.93
C TRP A 443 4.65 -0.59 9.18
N VAL A 444 5.58 -0.93 10.08
CA VAL A 444 5.28 -1.57 11.38
C VAL A 444 4.36 -0.70 12.24
N MET A 445 4.67 0.60 12.34
CA MET A 445 3.82 1.54 13.09
C MET A 445 2.39 1.61 12.55
N LYS A 446 2.22 1.61 11.22
CA LYS A 446 0.89 1.61 10.58
C LYS A 446 0.16 0.30 10.84
N ALA A 447 0.82 -0.85 10.70
CA ALA A 447 0.20 -2.15 10.93
C ALA A 447 -0.31 -2.30 12.38
N SER A 448 0.41 -1.72 13.36
CA SER A 448 -0.05 -1.60 14.75
C SER A 448 -1.35 -0.81 14.92
N GLN A 449 -1.47 0.35 14.27
CA GLN A 449 -2.65 1.22 14.39
C GLN A 449 -3.95 0.59 13.87
N HIS A 450 -3.83 -0.36 12.93
CA HIS A 450 -4.97 -1.06 12.34
C HIS A 450 -5.26 -2.41 13.02
N GLY A 451 -4.61 -2.71 14.15
CA GLY A 451 -4.77 -3.99 14.86
C GLY A 451 -4.35 -5.21 14.04
N ARG A 452 -3.49 -5.03 13.02
CA ARG A 452 -3.07 -6.11 12.10
C ARG A 452 -1.86 -6.89 12.62
N GLU A 453 -1.08 -6.31 13.53
CA GLU A 453 0.09 -6.95 14.13
C GLU A 453 -0.19 -7.52 15.51
N ASN A 454 0.26 -8.77 15.73
CA ASN A 454 0.18 -9.47 17.01
C ASN A 454 1.50 -9.32 17.79
N PHE A 455 1.81 -8.09 18.24
CA PHE A 455 2.93 -7.86 19.16
C PHE A 455 2.80 -8.71 20.42
N ASN A 456 3.88 -9.40 20.78
CA ASN A 456 3.98 -10.26 21.95
C ASN A 456 5.44 -10.33 22.45
N GLN A 457 5.70 -11.16 23.46
CA GLN A 457 7.01 -11.33 24.11
C GLN A 457 7.83 -12.51 23.55
N GLY A 458 7.31 -13.21 22.55
CA GLY A 458 7.98 -14.35 21.92
C GLY A 458 9.07 -13.93 20.93
N TRP A 459 9.87 -14.91 20.53
CA TRP A 459 11.09 -14.71 19.74
C TRP A 459 10.92 -13.86 18.47
N ARG A 460 9.83 -14.07 17.71
CA ARG A 460 9.57 -13.31 16.47
C ARG A 460 9.57 -11.80 16.71
N CYS A 461 8.85 -11.38 17.76
CA CYS A 461 8.79 -9.99 18.18
C CYS A 461 10.09 -9.58 18.87
N GLY A 462 10.78 -10.48 19.58
CA GLY A 462 12.11 -10.22 20.12
C GLY A 462 13.10 -9.74 19.06
N VAL A 463 13.20 -10.45 17.93
CA VAL A 463 14.06 -10.06 16.80
C VAL A 463 13.62 -8.74 16.18
N LEU A 464 12.31 -8.56 15.94
CA LEU A 464 11.76 -7.31 15.46
C LEU A 464 12.15 -6.13 16.36
N TYR A 465 11.95 -6.28 17.67
CA TYR A 465 12.20 -5.20 18.62
C TYR A 465 13.68 -4.85 18.71
N SER A 466 14.59 -5.82 18.59
CA SER A 466 16.03 -5.52 18.46
C SER A 466 16.32 -4.65 17.24
N GLY A 467 15.75 -4.98 16.07
CA GLY A 467 15.91 -4.14 14.87
C GLY A 467 15.26 -2.76 14.99
N LEU A 468 14.06 -2.67 15.59
CA LEU A 468 13.42 -1.38 15.87
C LEU A 468 14.28 -0.54 16.81
N TYR A 469 14.85 -1.13 17.85
CA TYR A 469 15.75 -0.43 18.77
C TYR A 469 16.99 0.08 18.05
N ASP A 470 17.67 -0.79 17.29
CA ASP A 470 18.90 -0.46 16.57
C ASP A 470 18.70 0.72 15.62
N TRP A 471 17.58 0.77 14.87
CA TRP A 471 17.31 1.90 13.97
C TRP A 471 16.83 3.14 14.74
N ALA A 472 15.97 3.00 15.76
CA ALA A 472 15.51 4.13 16.56
C ALA A 472 16.68 4.83 17.27
N ASP A 473 17.65 4.07 17.76
CA ASP A 473 18.87 4.59 18.39
C ASP A 473 19.78 5.28 17.37
N THR A 474 20.10 4.59 16.27
CA THR A 474 21.02 5.08 15.23
C THR A 474 20.47 6.32 14.51
N SER A 475 19.17 6.36 14.21
CA SER A 475 18.51 7.52 13.58
C SER A 475 18.31 8.70 14.53
N GLY A 476 18.42 8.49 15.85
CA GLY A 476 18.09 9.50 16.86
C GLY A 476 16.59 9.88 16.93
N SER A 477 15.70 9.06 16.34
CA SER A 477 14.27 9.35 16.28
C SER A 477 13.56 9.03 17.59
N ASN A 478 13.22 10.07 18.36
CA ASN A 478 12.41 9.92 19.58
C ASN A 478 11.03 9.31 19.30
N VAL A 479 10.43 9.61 18.14
CA VAL A 479 9.12 9.03 17.74
C VAL A 479 9.18 7.52 17.64
N TYR A 480 10.28 6.99 17.08
CA TYR A 480 10.49 5.55 16.95
C TYR A 480 10.77 4.91 18.30
N MET A 481 11.62 5.54 19.10
CA MET A 481 11.96 5.04 20.43
C MET A 481 10.74 5.03 21.38
N ASP A 482 9.90 6.07 21.33
CA ASP A 482 8.65 6.16 22.09
C ASP A 482 7.64 5.08 21.66
N PHE A 483 7.54 4.79 20.36
CA PHE A 483 6.72 3.71 19.84
C PHE A 483 7.16 2.36 20.42
N LEU A 484 8.46 2.07 20.39
CA LEU A 484 8.99 0.83 20.95
C LEU A 484 8.80 0.77 22.48
N HIS A 485 9.08 1.85 23.20
CA HIS A 485 8.86 1.95 24.64
C HIS A 485 7.40 1.64 25.02
N LYS A 486 6.43 2.17 24.26
CA LYS A 486 5.00 1.90 24.46
C LYS A 486 4.66 0.42 24.29
N ILE A 487 5.25 -0.26 23.31
CA ILE A 487 5.05 -1.70 23.11
C ILE A 487 5.62 -2.49 24.30
N CYS A 488 6.89 -2.28 24.65
CA CYS A 488 7.56 -3.02 25.73
C CYS A 488 6.88 -2.78 27.08
N SER A 489 6.46 -1.54 27.37
CA SER A 489 5.78 -1.18 28.63
C SER A 489 4.41 -1.82 28.77
N ARG A 490 3.68 -2.10 27.68
CA ARG A 490 2.39 -2.82 27.71
C ARG A 490 2.53 -4.22 28.32
N PHE A 491 3.71 -4.82 28.17
CA PHE A 491 4.03 -6.13 28.73
C PHE A 491 4.71 -6.06 30.10
N SER A 492 4.76 -4.87 30.73
CA SER A 492 5.44 -4.65 31.99
C SER A 492 6.89 -5.14 31.99
N TRP A 493 7.55 -5.08 30.83
CA TRP A 493 8.93 -5.58 30.62
C TRP A 493 9.12 -7.07 30.98
N GLN A 494 8.03 -7.84 31.04
CA GLN A 494 8.07 -9.27 31.31
C GLN A 494 8.51 -10.03 30.06
N LEU A 495 9.25 -11.11 30.31
CA LEU A 495 9.58 -12.11 29.31
C LEU A 495 8.35 -13.01 29.04
N GLY A 496 8.41 -13.89 28.04
CA GLY A 496 7.41 -14.93 27.80
C GLY A 496 7.29 -15.95 28.94
N ASN A 497 6.33 -16.86 28.85
CA ASN A 497 5.88 -17.64 30.01
C ASN A 497 6.64 -18.97 30.24
N ARG A 498 7.26 -19.54 29.20
CA ARG A 498 7.92 -20.87 29.28
C ARG A 498 9.32 -20.76 29.87
N MET A 499 9.45 -20.96 31.18
CA MET A 499 10.66 -20.67 31.98
C MET A 499 12.02 -20.93 31.30
N TYR A 500 12.27 -22.14 30.78
CA TYR A 500 13.56 -22.49 30.16
C TYR A 500 13.66 -22.22 28.66
N ASN A 501 12.54 -22.04 27.97
CA ASN A 501 12.52 -22.00 26.52
C ASN A 501 13.17 -20.71 25.99
N ALA A 502 14.26 -20.87 25.21
CA ALA A 502 15.06 -19.79 24.66
C ALA A 502 14.24 -18.71 23.94
N ASP A 503 13.21 -19.13 23.21
CA ASP A 503 12.33 -18.22 22.47
C ASP A 503 11.64 -17.19 23.36
N ASP A 504 11.29 -17.59 24.58
CA ASP A 504 10.46 -16.79 25.49
C ASP A 504 11.27 -15.77 26.28
N TYR A 505 12.60 -15.73 26.13
CA TYR A 505 13.42 -14.68 26.72
C TYR A 505 14.31 -13.95 25.71
N CYS A 506 14.15 -14.23 24.41
CA CYS A 506 14.74 -13.45 23.33
C CYS A 506 14.46 -11.94 23.44
N VAL A 507 13.23 -11.57 23.84
CA VAL A 507 12.84 -10.18 24.06
C VAL A 507 13.64 -9.49 25.18
N GLY A 508 14.28 -10.28 26.05
CA GLY A 508 15.17 -9.76 27.09
C GLY A 508 16.36 -8.98 26.53
N GLN A 509 16.79 -9.26 25.29
CA GLN A 509 17.88 -8.51 24.63
C GLN A 509 17.53 -7.01 24.55
N VAL A 510 16.41 -6.67 23.91
CA VAL A 510 15.98 -5.28 23.76
C VAL A 510 15.63 -4.62 25.09
N TYR A 511 15.10 -5.36 26.07
CA TYR A 511 14.81 -4.80 27.39
C TYR A 511 16.08 -4.37 28.13
N LEU A 512 17.15 -5.16 28.02
CA LEU A 512 18.45 -4.82 28.60
C LEU A 512 19.14 -3.68 27.84
N ASP A 513 18.93 -3.56 26.53
CA ASP A 513 19.43 -2.42 25.74
C ASP A 513 18.68 -1.12 26.09
N MET A 514 17.36 -1.20 26.27
CA MET A 514 16.55 -0.11 26.80
C MET A 514 16.98 0.26 28.23
N TYR A 515 17.27 -0.71 29.10
CA TYR A 515 17.86 -0.44 30.41
C TYR A 515 19.20 0.27 30.30
N THR A 516 20.07 -0.16 29.38
CA THR A 516 21.38 0.46 29.16
C THR A 516 21.24 1.94 28.84
N LYS A 517 20.24 2.30 28.01
CA LYS A 517 19.94 3.67 27.61
C LYS A 517 19.26 4.50 28.70
N TYR A 518 18.21 3.98 29.33
CA TYR A 518 17.34 4.77 30.22
C TYR A 518 17.60 4.57 31.72
N LYS A 519 18.35 3.53 32.09
CA LYS A 519 18.68 3.16 33.49
C LYS A 519 17.47 2.92 34.40
N LYS A 520 16.28 2.63 33.82
CA LYS A 520 15.05 2.36 34.56
C LYS A 520 14.96 0.89 35.00
N LYS A 521 14.91 0.65 36.31
CA LYS A 521 15.08 -0.70 36.90
C LYS A 521 14.03 -1.70 36.43
N GLU A 522 12.81 -1.26 36.11
CA GLU A 522 11.74 -2.11 35.58
C GLU A 522 12.12 -2.81 34.27
N MET A 523 13.02 -2.23 33.47
CA MET A 523 13.52 -2.83 32.22
C MET A 523 14.53 -3.97 32.46
N LEU A 524 15.18 -3.99 33.64
CA LEU A 524 16.21 -4.97 34.01
C LEU A 524 15.65 -6.11 34.86
N ILE A 525 14.83 -5.79 35.85
CA ILE A 525 14.47 -6.70 36.95
C ILE A 525 13.86 -8.02 36.46
N PRO A 526 12.84 -8.04 35.57
CA PRO A 526 12.21 -9.29 35.16
C PRO A 526 13.18 -10.23 34.44
N THR A 527 13.97 -9.68 33.51
CA THR A 527 14.99 -10.43 32.77
C THR A 527 16.03 -11.01 33.71
N LYS A 528 16.62 -10.17 34.58
CA LYS A 528 17.64 -10.62 35.53
C LYS A 528 17.10 -11.71 36.47
N ALA A 529 15.91 -11.53 37.03
CA ALA A 529 15.30 -12.48 37.96
C ALA A 529 15.11 -13.86 37.32
N ARG A 530 14.60 -13.90 36.08
CA ARG A 530 14.42 -15.18 35.36
C ARG A 530 15.75 -15.84 35.03
N ILE A 531 16.73 -15.09 34.54
CA ILE A 531 18.04 -15.64 34.21
C ILE A 531 18.79 -16.15 35.45
N ASP A 532 18.73 -15.42 36.57
CA ASP A 532 19.29 -15.87 37.85
C ASP A 532 18.65 -17.17 38.34
N TRP A 533 17.33 -17.30 38.16
CA TRP A 533 16.62 -18.52 38.50
C TRP A 533 17.05 -19.70 37.62
N ILE A 534 17.17 -19.51 36.30
CA ILE A 534 17.65 -20.56 35.37
C ILE A 534 19.07 -21.00 35.72
N ILE A 535 19.97 -20.07 36.05
CA ILE A 535 21.34 -20.41 36.45
C ILE A 535 21.38 -21.26 37.71
N THR A 536 20.47 -20.99 38.66
CA THR A 536 20.37 -21.73 39.93
C THR A 536 19.64 -23.06 39.76
N ASN A 537 18.80 -23.19 38.74
CA ASN A 537 18.02 -24.38 38.41
C ASN A 537 18.29 -24.80 36.96
N PRO A 538 19.52 -25.22 36.61
CA PRO A 538 19.85 -25.56 35.23
C PRO A 538 19.00 -26.73 34.73
N PRO A 539 18.56 -26.73 33.46
CA PRO A 539 17.92 -27.89 32.86
C PRO A 539 18.86 -29.12 32.92
N LEU A 540 18.29 -30.28 33.22
CA LEU A 540 19.04 -31.52 33.49
C LEU A 540 18.88 -32.56 32.38
N GLU A 541 18.02 -32.29 31.39
CA GLU A 541 17.68 -33.18 30.29
C GLU A 541 18.83 -33.34 29.29
N ASN A 542 18.69 -34.33 28.40
CA ASN A 542 19.66 -34.54 27.32
C ASN A 542 19.55 -33.40 26.30
N ILE A 543 20.67 -32.95 25.72
CA ILE A 543 20.63 -31.98 24.61
C ILE A 543 20.16 -32.61 23.30
N ASP A 544 20.25 -33.94 23.19
CA ASP A 544 19.78 -34.69 22.04
C ASP A 544 18.27 -34.93 22.16
N ILE A 545 17.50 -34.13 21.41
CA ILE A 545 16.03 -34.17 21.39
C ILE A 545 15.47 -35.52 20.91
N THR A 546 16.27 -36.34 20.22
CA THR A 546 15.86 -37.69 19.81
C THR A 546 15.79 -38.67 20.98
N LYS A 547 16.40 -38.32 22.12
CA LYS A 547 16.40 -39.11 23.37
C LYS A 547 15.31 -38.71 24.36
N GLY A 548 14.45 -37.76 23.99
CA GLY A 548 13.31 -37.30 24.78
C GLY A 548 13.18 -35.77 24.81
N PRO A 549 12.08 -35.23 25.36
CA PRO A 549 11.90 -33.79 25.52
C PRO A 549 13.05 -33.15 26.30
N SER A 550 13.41 -31.94 25.91
CA SER A 550 14.52 -31.21 26.51
C SER A 550 14.23 -29.72 26.61
N ASP A 551 14.59 -29.14 27.76
CA ASP A 551 14.57 -27.71 28.01
C ASP A 551 15.94 -27.04 27.74
N ARG A 552 16.94 -27.82 27.29
CA ARG A 552 18.26 -27.30 26.87
C ARG A 552 18.21 -26.68 25.47
N TRP A 553 19.29 -26.03 25.05
CA TRP A 553 19.42 -25.47 23.69
C TRP A 553 19.70 -26.55 22.65
N TRP A 554 18.73 -27.43 22.43
CA TRP A 554 18.83 -28.60 21.53
C TRP A 554 18.67 -28.28 20.04
N TRP A 555 18.36 -27.02 19.69
CA TRP A 555 18.19 -26.57 18.31
C TRP A 555 19.05 -25.33 18.05
N CYS A 556 19.58 -25.19 16.82
CA CYS A 556 20.55 -24.14 16.51
C CYS A 556 20.02 -22.71 16.68
N ASP A 557 18.72 -22.51 16.48
CA ASP A 557 18.07 -21.20 16.53
C ASP A 557 18.16 -20.60 17.95
N ALA A 558 18.20 -21.45 18.99
CA ALA A 558 18.36 -21.04 20.39
C ALA A 558 19.62 -20.18 20.60
N LEU A 559 20.64 -20.35 19.74
CA LEU A 559 21.90 -19.62 19.81
C LEU A 559 21.77 -18.13 19.43
N TYR A 560 20.68 -17.73 18.77
CA TYR A 560 20.30 -16.32 18.67
C TYR A 560 19.52 -15.85 19.91
N MET A 561 18.54 -16.65 20.32
CA MET A 561 17.49 -16.23 21.24
C MET A 561 18.03 -15.96 22.65
N ALA A 562 18.86 -16.88 23.15
CA ALA A 562 19.22 -16.95 24.55
C ALA A 562 20.59 -16.35 24.90
N PRO A 563 21.70 -16.72 24.23
CA PRO A 563 23.05 -16.43 24.73
C PRO A 563 23.32 -14.96 25.02
N SER A 564 22.88 -14.07 24.12
CA SER A 564 23.20 -12.65 24.22
C SER A 564 22.46 -11.93 25.37
N VAL A 565 21.40 -12.53 25.92
CA VAL A 565 20.75 -12.04 27.16
C VAL A 565 21.72 -12.20 28.34
N TYR A 566 22.44 -13.33 28.40
CA TYR A 566 23.42 -13.61 29.46
C TYR A 566 24.66 -12.72 29.33
N THR A 567 25.16 -12.49 28.11
CA THR A 567 26.33 -11.62 27.91
C THR A 567 26.01 -10.15 28.19
N ARG A 568 24.79 -9.69 27.87
CA ARG A 568 24.27 -8.38 28.30
C ARG A 568 24.23 -8.27 29.83
N LEU A 569 23.68 -9.26 30.53
CA LEU A 569 23.66 -9.27 32.00
C LEU A 569 25.07 -9.28 32.61
N TYR A 570 25.99 -10.07 32.04
CA TYR A 570 27.39 -10.02 32.47
C TYR A 570 27.98 -8.62 32.32
N THR A 571 27.76 -7.97 31.18
CA THR A 571 28.26 -6.61 30.92
C THR A 571 27.68 -5.59 31.87
N LEU A 572 26.40 -5.74 32.21
CA LEU A 572 25.68 -4.84 33.11
C LEU A 572 26.04 -5.03 34.59
N THR A 573 26.40 -6.24 35.03
CA THR A 573 26.60 -6.53 36.47
C THR A 573 28.02 -6.96 36.85
N GLY A 574 28.84 -7.37 35.90
CA GLY A 574 30.17 -7.97 36.12
C GLY A 574 30.15 -9.39 36.70
N GLU A 575 28.98 -9.99 36.93
CA GLU A 575 28.88 -11.31 37.57
C GLU A 575 29.28 -12.44 36.61
N LYS A 576 30.44 -13.07 36.85
CA LYS A 576 31.00 -14.15 36.00
C LYS A 576 30.09 -15.37 35.83
N LYS A 577 29.05 -15.54 36.66
CA LYS A 577 28.12 -16.67 36.59
C LYS A 577 27.37 -16.73 35.26
N TYR A 578 27.02 -15.57 34.68
CA TYR A 578 26.30 -15.52 33.41
C TYR A 578 27.18 -16.06 32.26
N LEU A 579 28.44 -15.63 32.17
CA LEU A 579 29.37 -16.13 31.14
C LEU A 579 29.68 -17.62 31.27
N LYS A 580 29.86 -18.10 32.50
CA LYS A 580 30.11 -19.53 32.74
C LYS A 580 28.94 -20.39 32.27
N PHE A 581 27.71 -19.96 32.56
CA PHE A 581 26.49 -20.67 32.17
C PHE A 581 26.31 -20.65 30.65
N VAL A 582 26.32 -19.46 30.03
CA VAL A 582 26.09 -19.33 28.58
C VAL A 582 27.15 -20.06 27.77
N HIS A 583 28.42 -20.00 28.17
CA HIS A 583 29.48 -20.70 27.44
C HIS A 583 29.32 -22.22 27.52
N LYS A 584 28.95 -22.75 28.69
CA LYS A 584 28.69 -24.19 28.86
C LYS A 584 27.52 -24.66 27.98
N GLU A 585 26.39 -23.95 27.99
CA GLU A 585 25.22 -24.34 27.19
C GLU A 585 25.44 -24.13 25.69
N PHE A 586 26.15 -23.06 25.30
CA PHE A 586 26.52 -22.83 23.90
C PHE A 586 27.43 -23.95 23.39
N LEU A 587 28.47 -24.32 24.17
CA LEU A 587 29.41 -25.37 23.76
C LEU A 587 28.72 -26.72 23.62
N ALA A 588 27.80 -27.06 24.53
CA ALA A 588 27.01 -28.29 24.40
C ALA A 588 26.21 -28.32 23.09
N CYS A 589 25.58 -27.20 22.70
CA CYS A 589 24.85 -27.09 21.44
C CYS A 589 25.79 -27.19 20.23
N TYR A 590 26.93 -26.48 20.27
CA TYR A 590 27.98 -26.52 19.24
C TYR A 590 28.51 -27.94 19.03
N GLU A 591 28.93 -28.62 20.10
CA GLU A 591 29.47 -29.99 20.04
C GLU A 591 28.45 -30.99 19.49
N HIS A 592 27.15 -30.71 19.69
CA HIS A 592 26.09 -31.58 19.24
C HIS A 592 25.67 -31.33 17.79
N LEU A 593 25.52 -30.07 17.38
CA LEU A 593 24.85 -29.70 16.12
C LEU A 593 25.78 -29.17 15.01
N TYR A 594 27.00 -28.73 15.34
CA TYR A 594 27.92 -28.18 14.34
C TYR A 594 28.60 -29.28 13.54
N ASP A 595 28.41 -29.24 12.23
CA ASP A 595 29.10 -30.11 11.29
C ASP A 595 30.43 -29.46 10.89
N LYS A 596 31.54 -30.03 11.36
CA LYS A 596 32.89 -29.47 11.14
C LYS A 596 33.33 -29.57 9.68
N ASP A 597 32.82 -30.53 8.91
CA ASP A 597 33.17 -30.68 7.50
C ASP A 597 32.48 -29.61 6.66
N GLU A 598 31.19 -29.38 6.93
CA GLU A 598 30.38 -28.41 6.21
C GLU A 598 30.51 -27.00 6.74
N ARG A 599 31.04 -26.83 7.97
CA ARG A 599 31.13 -25.57 8.72
C ARG A 599 29.77 -24.89 8.90
N LEU A 600 28.74 -25.71 9.14
CA LEU A 600 27.34 -25.30 9.27
C LEU A 600 26.67 -26.09 10.41
N PHE A 601 25.59 -25.53 10.95
CA PHE A 601 24.77 -26.15 11.98
C PHE A 601 23.58 -26.91 11.39
N PHE A 602 23.40 -28.16 11.79
CA PHE A 602 22.10 -28.81 11.67
C PHE A 602 21.07 -28.08 12.53
N ARG A 603 19.81 -28.05 12.08
CA ARG A 603 18.73 -27.42 12.85
C ARG A 603 18.56 -28.08 14.22
N ASP A 604 18.54 -29.41 14.23
CA ASP A 604 18.51 -30.28 15.42
C ASP A 604 18.99 -31.68 15.04
N ALA A 605 19.14 -32.57 16.04
CA ALA A 605 19.61 -33.94 15.86
C ALA A 605 18.75 -34.81 14.92
N GLY A 606 17.47 -34.47 14.76
CA GLY A 606 16.56 -35.14 13.83
C GLY A 606 16.90 -34.92 12.35
N TYR A 607 17.95 -34.15 12.02
CA TYR A 607 18.44 -33.92 10.65
C TYR A 607 19.80 -34.55 10.34
N PHE A 608 20.48 -35.18 11.30
CA PHE A 608 21.82 -35.77 11.07
C PHE A 608 21.84 -36.78 9.91
N ASP A 609 20.86 -37.68 9.89
CA ASP A 609 20.76 -38.73 8.87
C ASP A 609 19.83 -38.36 7.71
N LYS A 610 19.21 -37.17 7.75
CA LYS A 610 18.34 -36.71 6.66
C LYS A 610 19.15 -36.16 5.50
N ARG A 611 18.66 -36.43 4.28
CA ARG A 611 19.20 -35.87 3.04
C ARG A 611 18.08 -35.22 2.26
N ASN A 612 18.41 -34.18 1.50
CA ASN A 612 17.46 -33.56 0.58
C ASN A 612 17.31 -34.38 -0.71
N ALA A 613 16.50 -33.88 -1.66
CA ALA A 613 16.23 -34.57 -2.92
C ALA A 613 17.48 -34.77 -3.81
N GLU A 614 18.56 -34.03 -3.56
CA GLU A 614 19.85 -34.17 -4.24
C GLU A 614 20.84 -35.08 -3.47
N GLY A 615 20.40 -35.71 -2.38
CA GLY A 615 21.24 -36.58 -1.55
C GLY A 615 22.23 -35.84 -0.65
N LYS A 616 22.14 -34.50 -0.54
CA LYS A 616 23.02 -33.68 0.31
C LYS A 616 22.48 -33.52 1.73
N LYS A 617 23.38 -33.22 2.68
CA LYS A 617 23.01 -32.82 4.05
C LYS A 617 22.12 -31.57 4.01
N MET A 618 21.13 -31.52 4.90
CA MET A 618 20.14 -30.43 4.93
C MET A 618 20.57 -29.31 5.87
N PHE A 619 21.15 -28.23 5.33
CA PHE A 619 21.45 -27.02 6.10
C PHE A 619 20.48 -25.91 5.76
N TRP A 620 19.72 -25.52 6.77
CA TRP A 620 18.71 -24.49 6.65
C TRP A 620 19.33 -23.10 6.76
N SER A 621 19.03 -22.24 5.79
CA SER A 621 19.57 -20.88 5.68
C SER A 621 19.26 -20.05 6.92
N ARG A 622 17.98 -19.88 7.29
CA ARG A 622 17.61 -19.13 8.50
C ARG A 622 18.17 -19.74 9.80
N GLY A 623 18.25 -21.07 9.90
CA GLY A 623 18.84 -21.72 11.08
C GLY A 623 20.30 -21.34 11.30
N ASN A 624 21.10 -21.38 10.23
CA ASN A 624 22.49 -20.92 10.27
C ASN A 624 22.59 -19.39 10.42
N GLY A 625 21.64 -18.65 9.86
CA GLY A 625 21.48 -17.21 10.08
C GLY A 625 21.30 -16.89 11.56
N TRP A 626 20.49 -17.66 12.29
CA TRP A 626 20.31 -17.47 13.73
C TRP A 626 21.60 -17.65 14.50
N VAL A 627 22.39 -18.68 14.19
CA VAL A 627 23.68 -18.87 14.85
C VAL A 627 24.62 -17.69 14.57
N LEU A 628 24.73 -17.27 13.31
CA LEU A 628 25.65 -16.20 12.92
C LEU A 628 25.22 -14.83 13.49
N GLY A 629 23.93 -14.50 13.44
CA GLY A 629 23.36 -13.32 14.08
C GLY A 629 23.48 -13.37 15.61
N GLY A 630 23.34 -14.55 16.22
CA GLY A 630 23.52 -14.74 17.66
C GLY A 630 24.96 -14.48 18.10
N LEU A 631 25.93 -14.92 17.29
CA LEU A 631 27.34 -14.62 17.50
C LEU A 631 27.61 -13.11 17.44
N VAL A 632 26.95 -12.36 16.55
CA VAL A 632 27.02 -10.89 16.55
C VAL A 632 26.55 -10.32 17.88
N GLU A 633 25.37 -10.73 18.35
CA GLU A 633 24.79 -10.22 19.60
C GLU A 633 25.65 -10.54 20.83
N ILE A 634 26.32 -11.70 20.83
CA ILE A 634 27.34 -12.07 21.83
C ILE A 634 28.56 -11.13 21.73
N LEU A 635 29.14 -10.99 20.53
CA LEU A 635 30.38 -10.24 20.30
C LEU A 635 30.22 -8.72 20.51
N LYS A 636 29.02 -8.17 20.26
CA LYS A 636 28.64 -6.79 20.57
C LYS A 636 28.75 -6.47 22.06
N THR A 637 28.52 -7.45 22.92
CA THR A 637 28.34 -7.25 24.36
C THR A 637 29.51 -7.80 25.17
N LEU A 638 30.19 -8.86 24.71
CA LEU A 638 31.40 -9.34 25.36
C LEU A 638 32.50 -8.26 25.40
N PRO A 639 33.24 -8.11 26.51
CA PRO A 639 34.38 -7.21 26.58
C PRO A 639 35.42 -7.52 25.50
N LEU A 640 35.99 -6.46 24.90
CA LEU A 640 37.01 -6.59 23.85
C LEU A 640 38.28 -7.29 24.35
N ASN A 641 38.59 -7.17 25.63
CA ASN A 641 39.78 -7.74 26.28
C ASN A 641 39.51 -9.10 26.96
N ASP A 642 38.33 -9.71 26.78
CA ASP A 642 38.08 -11.07 27.26
C ASP A 642 38.93 -12.06 26.44
N ASN A 643 39.93 -12.66 27.07
CA ASN A 643 40.84 -13.62 26.42
C ASN A 643 40.43 -15.08 26.64
N LYS A 644 39.32 -15.33 27.36
CA LYS A 644 38.93 -16.67 27.80
C LYS A 644 37.84 -17.26 26.93
N PHE A 645 36.80 -16.49 26.64
CA PHE A 645 35.60 -16.94 25.94
C PHE A 645 35.49 -16.31 24.55
N ARG A 646 35.86 -15.03 24.40
CA ARG A 646 35.79 -14.31 23.12
C ARG A 646 36.50 -15.03 21.95
N PRO A 647 37.71 -15.61 22.10
CA PRO A 647 38.41 -16.25 20.98
C PRO A 647 37.62 -17.39 20.34
N PHE A 648 36.87 -18.17 21.12
CA PHE A 648 36.02 -19.24 20.60
C PHE A 648 34.91 -18.68 19.69
N TYR A 649 34.22 -17.64 20.13
CA TYR A 649 33.13 -17.03 19.37
C TYR A 649 33.63 -16.34 18.10
N GLU A 650 34.77 -15.65 18.16
CA GLU A 650 35.38 -15.03 16.97
C GLU A 650 35.83 -16.08 15.95
N GLN A 651 36.43 -17.18 16.39
CA GLN A 651 36.85 -18.26 15.50
C GLN A 651 35.65 -18.90 14.80
N LEU A 652 34.62 -19.28 15.56
CA LEU A 652 33.39 -19.86 14.99
C LEU A 652 32.71 -18.89 14.01
N PHE A 653 32.66 -17.60 14.37
CA PHE A 653 32.10 -16.57 13.52
C PHE A 653 32.85 -16.43 12.18
N ARG A 654 34.18 -16.47 12.19
CA ARG A 654 35.00 -16.44 10.97
C ARG A 654 34.76 -17.66 10.09
N GLU A 655 34.78 -18.86 10.69
CA GLU A 655 34.57 -20.12 9.95
C GLU A 655 33.21 -20.17 9.26
N MET A 656 32.15 -19.84 9.98
CA MET A 656 30.80 -19.82 9.42
C MET A 656 30.61 -18.70 8.40
N SER A 657 31.17 -17.51 8.63
CA SER A 657 31.10 -16.40 7.68
C SER A 657 31.75 -16.76 6.35
N GLU A 658 32.92 -17.40 6.38
CA GLU A 658 33.61 -17.87 5.18
C GLU A 658 32.76 -18.89 4.41
N ARG A 659 32.15 -19.85 5.11
CA ARG A 659 31.30 -20.85 4.48
C ARG A 659 30.06 -20.23 3.86
N VAL A 660 29.33 -19.41 4.60
CA VAL A 660 28.10 -18.77 4.13
C VAL A 660 28.40 -17.84 2.95
N ALA A 661 29.49 -17.07 2.99
CA ALA A 661 29.95 -16.25 1.87
C ALA A 661 30.07 -17.05 0.56
N SER A 662 30.58 -18.28 0.62
CA SER A 662 30.71 -19.17 -0.55
C SER A 662 29.38 -19.69 -1.12
N LEU A 663 28.27 -19.50 -0.41
CA LEU A 663 26.94 -20.04 -0.73
C LEU A 663 25.94 -18.97 -1.19
N GLN A 664 26.37 -17.72 -1.36
CA GLN A 664 25.51 -16.63 -1.83
C GLN A 664 25.11 -16.86 -3.30
N GLY A 665 23.84 -16.68 -3.63
CA GLY A 665 23.37 -16.72 -5.01
C GLY A 665 23.84 -15.51 -5.85
N ASP A 666 23.77 -15.68 -7.17
CA ASP A 666 24.14 -14.62 -8.12
C ASP A 666 23.26 -13.36 -8.02
N ASP A 667 22.06 -13.48 -7.45
CA ASP A 667 21.12 -12.40 -7.19
C ASP A 667 21.19 -11.85 -5.76
N GLY A 668 22.17 -12.28 -4.96
CA GLY A 668 22.46 -11.78 -3.61
C GLY A 668 21.74 -12.50 -2.47
N TYR A 669 20.71 -13.30 -2.76
CA TYR A 669 20.00 -14.06 -1.74
C TYR A 669 20.70 -15.40 -1.43
N TRP A 670 20.56 -15.85 -0.19
CA TRP A 670 20.76 -17.25 0.19
C TRP A 670 19.42 -17.98 0.13
N ARG A 671 19.40 -19.11 -0.58
CA ARG A 671 18.18 -19.94 -0.70
C ARG A 671 17.89 -20.69 0.58
N SER A 672 16.64 -21.13 0.75
CA SER A 672 16.20 -21.78 1.99
C SER A 672 17.04 -23.04 2.34
N ASP A 673 17.46 -23.81 1.33
CA ASP A 673 18.47 -24.89 1.45
C ASP A 673 19.82 -24.38 0.97
N LEU A 674 20.80 -24.31 1.89
CA LEU A 674 22.12 -23.73 1.62
C LEU A 674 22.96 -24.56 0.64
N LEU A 675 22.81 -25.89 0.64
CA LEU A 675 23.63 -26.77 -0.20
C LEU A 675 22.94 -27.17 -1.50
N SER A 676 21.64 -26.88 -1.64
CA SER A 676 20.84 -27.25 -2.80
C SER A 676 19.86 -26.13 -3.19
N PRO A 677 20.37 -24.97 -3.64
CA PRO A 677 19.54 -23.82 -4.01
C PRO A 677 18.56 -24.13 -5.15
N SER A 678 18.84 -25.13 -5.98
CA SER A 678 17.95 -25.64 -7.04
C SER A 678 16.63 -26.21 -6.54
N ILE A 679 16.57 -26.73 -5.31
CA ILE A 679 15.33 -27.30 -4.72
C ILE A 679 14.34 -26.18 -4.39
N TYR A 680 14.85 -25.06 -3.88
CA TYR A 680 14.07 -23.87 -3.52
C TYR A 680 14.71 -22.63 -4.18
N PRO A 681 14.50 -22.43 -5.49
CA PRO A 681 15.24 -21.42 -6.26
C PRO A 681 14.74 -19.98 -6.05
N MET A 682 13.60 -19.81 -5.38
CA MET A 682 13.02 -18.50 -5.08
C MET A 682 13.83 -17.74 -4.01
N PRO A 683 13.76 -16.39 -3.98
CA PRO A 683 14.36 -15.60 -2.92
C PRO A 683 13.88 -16.00 -1.51
N GLU A 684 14.76 -15.81 -0.51
CA GLU A 684 14.47 -16.05 0.90
C GLU A 684 15.16 -14.94 1.73
N THR A 685 14.37 -14.08 2.36
CA THR A 685 14.91 -12.87 3.02
C THR A 685 15.44 -13.11 4.42
N SER A 686 14.98 -14.11 5.15
CA SER A 686 15.32 -14.22 6.57
C SER A 686 16.74 -14.75 6.86
N GLY A 687 17.19 -15.76 6.12
CA GLY A 687 18.60 -16.16 6.16
C GLY A 687 19.49 -15.08 5.55
N THR A 688 19.09 -14.52 4.40
CA THR A 688 19.82 -13.44 3.72
C THR A 688 20.03 -12.23 4.62
N GLY A 689 19.01 -11.81 5.36
CA GLY A 689 19.06 -10.69 6.30
C GLY A 689 20.07 -10.92 7.42
N LEU A 690 19.99 -12.08 8.08
CA LEU A 690 20.90 -12.43 9.18
C LEU A 690 22.37 -12.56 8.72
N PHE A 691 22.62 -13.15 7.55
CA PHE A 691 23.98 -13.25 7.01
C PHE A 691 24.56 -11.90 6.61
N THR A 692 23.75 -11.06 5.97
CA THR A 692 24.16 -9.70 5.59
C THR A 692 24.48 -8.86 6.83
N TYR A 693 23.59 -8.89 7.82
CA TYR A 693 23.79 -8.24 9.12
C TYR A 693 25.08 -8.69 9.78
N ALA A 694 25.28 -10.01 9.87
CA ALA A 694 26.43 -10.57 10.56
C ALA A 694 27.74 -10.22 9.89
N MET A 695 27.86 -10.43 8.57
CA MET A 695 29.09 -10.11 7.86
C MET A 695 29.39 -8.61 7.90
N LEU A 696 28.37 -7.74 7.83
CA LEU A 696 28.58 -6.30 7.97
C LEU A 696 29.07 -5.90 9.36
N TYR A 697 28.48 -6.46 10.42
CA TYR A 697 29.01 -6.27 11.77
C TYR A 697 30.47 -6.75 11.86
N GLY A 698 30.79 -7.91 11.28
CA GLY A 698 32.13 -8.47 11.24
C GLY A 698 33.16 -7.52 10.61
N ILE A 699 32.78 -6.84 9.52
CA ILE A 699 33.60 -5.78 8.90
C ILE A 699 33.74 -4.59 9.88
N ASN A 700 32.62 -4.09 10.41
CA ASN A 700 32.61 -2.94 11.33
C ASN A 700 33.42 -3.17 12.61
N ALA A 701 33.51 -4.42 13.08
CA ALA A 701 34.25 -4.84 14.26
C ALA A 701 35.73 -5.18 13.96
N GLY A 702 36.16 -5.16 12.70
CA GLY A 702 37.52 -5.57 12.30
C GLY A 702 37.77 -7.08 12.39
N ILE A 703 36.70 -7.88 12.51
CA ILE A 703 36.79 -9.34 12.55
C ILE A 703 36.91 -9.88 11.13
N LEU A 704 36.18 -9.33 10.16
CA LEU A 704 36.21 -9.79 8.76
C LEU A 704 36.98 -8.81 7.87
N ASN A 705 37.68 -9.35 6.86
CA ASN A 705 38.41 -8.54 5.89
C ASN A 705 37.44 -7.77 4.99
N VAL A 706 37.57 -6.43 4.94
CA VAL A 706 36.65 -5.57 4.19
C VAL A 706 36.64 -5.87 2.69
N ASP A 707 37.79 -6.12 2.08
CA ASP A 707 37.92 -6.32 0.64
C ASP A 707 37.24 -7.61 0.17
N VAL A 708 37.22 -8.63 1.03
CA VAL A 708 36.56 -9.92 0.77
C VAL A 708 35.05 -9.83 0.98
N TYR A 709 34.61 -9.25 2.10
CA TYR A 709 33.22 -9.38 2.54
C TYR A 709 32.33 -8.20 2.13
N LEU A 710 32.87 -7.01 1.89
CA LEU A 710 32.05 -5.83 1.53
C LEU A 710 31.24 -6.04 0.23
N PRO A 711 31.80 -6.61 -0.86
CA PRO A 711 31.01 -6.90 -2.07
C PRO A 711 29.83 -7.86 -1.80
N ILE A 712 30.05 -8.87 -0.97
CA ILE A 712 29.04 -9.88 -0.60
C ILE A 712 27.91 -9.23 0.20
N VAL A 713 28.28 -8.39 1.18
CA VAL A 713 27.33 -7.65 2.02
C VAL A 713 26.52 -6.64 1.20
N LYS A 714 27.16 -5.89 0.28
CA LYS A 714 26.45 -4.95 -0.61
C LYS A 714 25.39 -5.66 -1.45
N LYS A 715 25.75 -6.81 -2.01
CA LYS A 715 24.83 -7.64 -2.79
C LYS A 715 23.67 -8.20 -1.96
N GLY A 716 23.96 -8.60 -0.71
CA GLY A 716 22.93 -9.02 0.25
C GLY A 716 21.98 -7.87 0.62
N TRP A 717 22.50 -6.66 0.82
CA TRP A 717 21.70 -5.46 1.05
C TRP A 717 20.81 -5.12 -0.15
N GLU A 718 21.34 -5.13 -1.37
CA GLU A 718 20.57 -4.93 -2.59
C GLU A 718 19.41 -5.94 -2.71
N ALA A 719 19.67 -7.21 -2.40
CA ALA A 719 18.65 -8.26 -2.37
C ALA A 719 17.57 -7.98 -1.30
N MET A 720 17.97 -7.57 -0.10
CA MET A 720 17.01 -7.19 0.97
C MET A 720 16.15 -5.99 0.58
N VAL A 721 16.75 -4.94 -0.02
CA VAL A 721 16.04 -3.74 -0.49
C VAL A 721 15.05 -4.07 -1.60
N LYS A 722 15.42 -4.95 -2.54
CA LYS A 722 14.55 -5.41 -3.63
C LYS A 722 13.33 -6.20 -3.15
N ALA A 723 13.39 -6.79 -1.96
CA ALA A 723 12.28 -7.53 -1.36
C ALA A 723 11.23 -6.63 -0.69
N ILE A 724 11.46 -5.32 -0.59
CA ILE A 724 10.54 -4.37 0.04
C ILE A 724 9.52 -3.87 -0.98
N ASP A 725 8.24 -3.93 -0.64
CA ASP A 725 7.19 -3.31 -1.46
C ASP A 725 7.13 -1.77 -1.28
N THR A 726 6.31 -1.09 -2.09
CA THR A 726 6.20 0.37 -2.02
C THR A 726 5.67 0.91 -0.67
N GLY A 727 5.04 0.05 0.13
CA GLY A 727 4.51 0.37 1.45
C GLY A 727 5.51 0.18 2.59
N GLY A 728 6.64 -0.49 2.35
CA GLY A 728 7.65 -0.82 3.35
C GLY A 728 7.57 -2.25 3.90
N LYS A 729 6.68 -3.09 3.37
CA LYS A 729 6.61 -4.50 3.79
C LYS A 729 7.78 -5.28 3.20
N VAL A 730 8.46 -6.06 4.03
CA VAL A 730 9.51 -6.99 3.60
C VAL A 730 8.85 -8.30 3.16
N GLY A 731 8.98 -8.65 1.88
CA GLY A 731 8.49 -9.90 1.30
C GLY A 731 9.52 -11.02 1.28
N TRP A 732 9.16 -12.14 0.61
CA TRP A 732 10.01 -13.33 0.46
C TRP A 732 10.53 -13.91 1.77
N THR A 733 9.81 -13.72 2.88
CA THR A 733 10.21 -14.23 4.19
C THR A 733 9.64 -15.63 4.38
N GLN A 734 10.47 -16.65 4.43
CA GLN A 734 9.96 -18.00 4.69
C GLN A 734 9.26 -18.05 6.06
N LEU A 735 8.02 -18.54 6.11
CA LEU A 735 7.22 -18.63 7.34
C LEU A 735 7.87 -19.53 8.41
N VAL A 736 7.38 -19.45 9.65
CA VAL A 736 7.90 -20.26 10.79
C VAL A 736 7.95 -21.74 10.41
N ALA A 737 9.15 -22.31 10.45
CA ALA A 737 9.48 -23.64 9.98
C ALA A 737 10.71 -24.16 10.73
N SER A 738 11.01 -25.44 10.55
CA SER A 738 12.19 -26.12 11.12
C SER A 738 13.11 -26.72 10.04
N LYS A 739 12.91 -26.33 8.77
CA LYS A 739 13.62 -26.89 7.61
C LYS A 739 13.51 -25.95 6.38
N PRO A 740 14.31 -26.20 5.33
CA PRO A 740 14.12 -25.55 4.04
C PRO A 740 12.72 -25.75 3.46
N GLY A 741 12.21 -24.74 2.76
CA GLY A 741 10.87 -24.76 2.17
C GLY A 741 10.64 -23.62 1.16
N SER A 742 9.55 -23.76 0.40
CA SER A 742 9.11 -22.75 -0.57
C SER A 742 8.67 -21.46 0.12
N VAL A 743 8.78 -20.35 -0.62
CA VAL A 743 8.43 -19.01 -0.17
C VAL A 743 7.67 -18.27 -1.26
N GLU A 744 6.60 -17.58 -0.89
CA GLU A 744 5.90 -16.67 -1.79
C GLU A 744 6.37 -15.23 -1.57
N LYS A 745 6.29 -14.40 -2.61
CA LYS A 745 6.67 -12.98 -2.51
C LYS A 745 5.97 -12.24 -1.37
N LYS A 746 4.68 -12.52 -1.16
CA LYS A 746 3.85 -11.88 -0.13
C LYS A 746 4.18 -12.36 1.29
N ASP A 747 4.90 -13.45 1.43
CA ASP A 747 5.24 -14.00 2.74
C ASP A 747 6.16 -13.03 3.47
N ASN A 748 5.79 -12.72 4.71
CA ASN A 748 6.46 -11.75 5.58
C ASN A 748 6.39 -12.24 7.02
N ARG A 749 7.40 -11.92 7.82
CA ARG A 749 7.38 -12.11 9.27
C ARG A 749 8.21 -11.03 9.96
N GLU A 750 7.94 -10.88 11.25
CA GLU A 750 8.47 -9.85 12.14
C GLU A 750 10.02 -9.81 12.13
N TYR A 751 10.67 -10.96 12.02
CA TYR A 751 12.13 -11.06 12.06
C TYR A 751 12.83 -10.44 10.85
N SER A 752 12.36 -10.64 9.61
CA SER A 752 13.00 -10.03 8.43
C SER A 752 12.83 -8.51 8.38
N VAL A 753 11.78 -8.00 9.03
CA VAL A 753 11.62 -6.57 9.30
C VAL A 753 12.63 -6.08 10.34
N GLY A 754 12.90 -6.85 11.39
CA GLY A 754 13.99 -6.54 12.33
C GLY A 754 15.37 -6.55 11.67
N GLU A 755 15.65 -7.58 10.88
CA GLU A 755 16.93 -7.78 10.17
C GLU A 755 17.28 -6.62 9.24
N ILE A 756 16.32 -6.12 8.46
CA ILE A 756 16.60 -5.01 7.53
C ILE A 756 16.94 -3.71 8.27
N LEU A 757 16.33 -3.49 9.44
CA LEU A 757 16.64 -2.35 10.30
C LEU A 757 18.01 -2.50 10.97
N MET A 758 18.37 -3.71 11.41
CA MET A 758 19.72 -4.01 11.92
C MET A 758 20.80 -3.77 10.85
N ILE A 759 20.58 -4.22 9.61
CA ILE A 759 21.50 -3.97 8.50
C ILE A 759 21.63 -2.46 8.24
N ALA A 760 20.51 -1.74 8.14
CA ALA A 760 20.54 -0.30 7.90
C ALA A 760 21.32 0.47 8.99
N SER A 761 21.16 0.09 10.27
CA SER A 761 21.94 0.66 11.36
C SER A 761 23.43 0.35 11.26
N GLU A 762 23.81 -0.88 10.87
CA GLU A 762 25.21 -1.21 10.64
C GLU A 762 25.81 -0.49 9.41
N ILE A 763 25.01 -0.23 8.36
CA ILE A 763 25.46 0.57 7.21
C ILE A 763 25.70 2.02 7.65
N ASP A 764 24.80 2.63 8.42
CA ASP A 764 25.01 3.99 8.92
C ASP A 764 26.27 4.08 9.78
N ARG A 765 26.50 3.11 10.68
CA ARG A 765 27.75 2.98 11.46
C ARG A 765 28.99 2.82 10.57
N TYR A 766 28.91 2.00 9.51
CA TYR A 766 30.01 1.83 8.56
C TYR A 766 30.32 3.16 7.85
N LEU A 767 29.30 3.86 7.36
CA LEU A 767 29.44 5.14 6.69
C LEU A 767 30.06 6.18 7.62
N GLU A 768 29.63 6.26 8.88
CA GLU A 768 30.18 7.20 9.86
C GLU A 768 31.66 6.97 10.19
N LYS A 769 32.12 5.72 10.22
CA LYS A 769 33.53 5.40 10.44
C LYS A 769 34.43 5.73 9.25
N ASN A 770 33.87 5.82 8.05
CA ASN A 770 34.61 5.98 6.79
C ASN A 770 34.31 7.33 6.09
N LYS A 771 33.85 8.34 6.84
CA LYS A 771 33.62 9.71 6.35
C LYS A 771 34.90 10.47 6.02
#